data_AF-A0AAU6AR97-F1
#
_entry.id   AF-A0AAU6AR97-F1
#
_cell.length_a   1.000
_cell.length_b   1.000
_cell.length_c   1.000
_cell.angle_alpha   90.00
_cell.angle_beta   90.00
_cell.angle_gamma   90.00
#
_symmetry.space_group_name_H-M   'P 1'
#
loop_
_entity.id
_entity.type
_entity.pdbx_description
1 polymer ?
#
loop_
_entity_poly.entity_id
_entity_poly.type
_entity_poly.pdbx_seq_one_letter_code
_entity_poly.pdbx_strand_id
1 'polypeptide(L)'
;MSTRLEDAETDLRCFDGAAALVKFDQALRKNPKDVRASAGRVRALWMLRRWDEARSQLAALDNRNDAQVALARGLVALGQPDDPSYLSVDCGSAGRDDDAAVEAFRSAVELDESSGEALAGLAAAYRMSGQLGKAEEVLRDARPSLRSSAPVLVESAMGKLERDDRAGAEADVELAIEDDPGCLQAELLRIEVARQADDDTENLVARTEALVNRRPGPAAVVLELHGWALLERAEATNDHGLRERAVEVFARAEQTGPLLPGVVNGQTLILLGRSRFEEALEVVDAAIAREPTSPQLHLSRAEIMAAAGEPPLARLSTYQHVLERDPRDLSARIATVRALVSLRRTDEAREIVADLRRELPGNRQVDAAAMWLRKPWELPEPRTIEMNIDRPWASKKDDPEQVLDLLTNAVCVKLGLARPVASRLRERVAEDGKVLLQRAFEEEQEYLYARDRFVARAERARKGIVWWLLGVTLFESALLFAALAIALLGWLAGAPFSGWQPGLAAGLPVLFLAIAVPNRIRKLPVDLDLVLAILGGLAVLAASVWLGILRLGPGFGILAGLGVTLVVIGTVLGGRRLRDRFAKPSARAPQRAFDRWLDSIYGNGLLPLAIGARASLKRIYRTYLPVLDKTSSDAPVEIDTPASAELRQLLRRSKGSFALAGPRGVGKSTLLDRWCAGQFLRDDETGPRVRRDLTIKVDAPVGYQSKEFLIHLFGKLCDAVEEYVPTLERSENRPGQPAAPRLALLTSVGRRDGGVRPADLTSRAKEERENIRFLQSHTKEGEFSLGLTPMTGASIGYRAKGTVRRDDVPLNHPELVGRFRDFLGQTAALVAERGSKVLIGIDELDRISDGEGAQRFLNELKAVFNVPHCYFLVSVSEDALAEFELAAMGMRTALDSAFDTIVRVDYFSFEQARTLLNRRIRDLPEQFAALAYVFSGGLARELARTAETIAGDCDSEQDLAAVTEHLVQRQLDRTTRAAMDRVSRSPDRRAGAALIPLLDERPVGDLTSRILRAYAARVADAGHDRADPEVLAAIRLDVVAMVEYLAVVQDIFDGRLGEARMADGLRRGLGAFENLARVRRYLGANSSGARELLRGFCGAWGIAGATPVPQARIYVLPPRANGHSRSSARLGLHHTNGTRP
;
A
#
# COMPACT_ATOMS: atom_id res chain seq x y z
N MET A 1 -65.50 -26.28 -0.48
CA MET A 1 -64.45 -26.39 -1.54
C MET A 1 -63.55 -25.17 -1.53
N SER A 2 -64.05 -23.94 -1.28
CA SER A 2 -63.21 -22.71 -1.21
C SER A 2 -62.07 -22.79 -0.19
N THR A 3 -62.34 -23.25 1.04
CA THR A 3 -61.31 -23.36 2.10
C THR A 3 -60.15 -24.27 1.72
N ARG A 4 -60.39 -25.37 0.98
CA ARG A 4 -59.33 -26.30 0.55
C ARG A 4 -58.49 -25.80 -0.63
N LEU A 5 -59.06 -24.91 -1.46
CA LEU A 5 -58.30 -24.26 -2.54
C LEU A 5 -57.47 -23.11 -1.98
N GLU A 6 -57.98 -22.36 -1.01
CA GLU A 6 -57.21 -21.36 -0.26
C GLU A 6 -56.05 -22.01 0.50
N ASP A 7 -56.25 -23.18 1.11
CA ASP A 7 -55.18 -23.97 1.72
C ASP A 7 -54.13 -24.46 0.70
N ALA A 8 -54.48 -24.63 -0.57
CA ALA A 8 -53.56 -25.04 -1.64
C ALA A 8 -52.78 -23.85 -2.21
N GLU A 9 -53.42 -22.70 -2.37
CA GLU A 9 -52.77 -21.43 -2.74
C GLU A 9 -51.80 -20.97 -1.63
N THR A 10 -52.15 -21.23 -0.36
CA THR A 10 -51.26 -20.95 0.78
C THR A 10 -49.99 -21.80 0.70
N ASP A 11 -50.08 -23.08 0.32
CA ASP A 11 -48.89 -23.93 0.11
C ASP A 11 -48.03 -23.42 -1.04
N LEU A 12 -48.62 -22.94 -2.15
CA LEU A 12 -47.87 -22.31 -3.24
C LEU A 12 -47.11 -21.08 -2.77
N ARG A 13 -47.75 -20.17 -2.02
CA ARG A 13 -47.08 -19.00 -1.43
C ARG A 13 -45.99 -19.36 -0.42
N CYS A 14 -46.04 -20.57 0.14
CA CYS A 14 -45.03 -21.10 1.04
C CYS A 14 -43.95 -21.92 0.31
N PHE A 15 -43.94 -21.94 -1.02
CA PHE A 15 -43.02 -22.75 -1.83
C PHE A 15 -43.07 -24.25 -1.46
N ASP A 16 -44.26 -24.79 -1.20
CA ASP A 16 -44.50 -26.24 -1.08
C ASP A 16 -45.37 -26.74 -2.25
N GLY A 17 -44.73 -26.84 -3.42
CA GLY A 17 -45.36 -27.31 -4.65
C GLY A 17 -45.85 -28.75 -4.56
N ALA A 18 -45.25 -29.58 -3.71
CA ALA A 18 -45.66 -30.97 -3.53
C ALA A 18 -46.97 -31.08 -2.76
N ALA A 19 -47.10 -30.38 -1.63
CA ALA A 19 -48.34 -30.31 -0.87
C ALA A 19 -49.46 -29.61 -1.67
N ALA A 20 -49.12 -28.51 -2.34
CA ALA A 20 -50.04 -27.80 -3.23
C ALA A 20 -50.56 -28.72 -4.34
N LEU A 21 -49.66 -29.44 -5.04
CA LEU A 21 -50.04 -30.36 -6.12
C LEU A 21 -50.99 -31.45 -5.62
N VAL A 22 -50.74 -32.04 -4.45
CA VAL A 22 -51.63 -33.05 -3.86
C VAL A 22 -53.02 -32.46 -3.59
N LYS A 23 -53.10 -31.24 -3.04
CA LYS A 23 -54.38 -30.58 -2.76
C LYS A 23 -55.13 -30.21 -4.05
N PHE A 24 -54.44 -29.70 -5.08
CA PHE A 24 -55.04 -29.41 -6.39
C PHE A 24 -55.52 -30.69 -7.09
N ASP A 25 -54.74 -31.78 -7.06
CA ASP A 25 -55.14 -33.08 -7.60
C ASP A 25 -56.39 -33.62 -6.88
N GLN A 26 -56.47 -33.47 -5.55
CA GLN A 26 -57.67 -33.83 -4.78
C GLN A 26 -58.89 -32.98 -5.16
N ALA A 27 -58.71 -31.68 -5.43
CA ALA A 27 -59.77 -30.80 -5.88
C ALA A 27 -60.26 -31.19 -7.28
N LEU A 28 -59.34 -31.49 -8.21
CA LEU A 28 -59.65 -31.92 -9.57
C LEU A 28 -60.30 -33.30 -9.64
N ARG A 29 -59.97 -34.23 -8.73
CA ARG A 29 -60.70 -35.52 -8.60
C ARG A 29 -62.17 -35.31 -8.24
N LYS A 30 -62.49 -34.26 -7.48
CA LYS A 30 -63.87 -33.92 -7.10
C LYS A 30 -64.58 -33.13 -8.18
N ASN A 31 -63.87 -32.21 -8.86
CA ASN A 31 -64.39 -31.43 -9.97
C ASN A 31 -63.36 -31.32 -11.10
N PRO A 32 -63.39 -32.23 -12.10
CA PRO A 32 -62.40 -32.26 -13.18
C PRO A 32 -62.40 -31.03 -14.11
N LYS A 33 -63.43 -30.18 -14.04
CA LYS A 33 -63.56 -28.97 -14.88
C LYS A 33 -63.25 -27.68 -14.13
N ASP A 34 -62.75 -27.78 -12.90
CA ASP A 34 -62.38 -26.61 -12.09
C ASP A 34 -61.15 -25.90 -12.68
N VAL A 35 -61.39 -24.73 -13.26
CA VAL A 35 -60.37 -23.92 -13.96
C VAL A 35 -59.31 -23.41 -12.98
N ARG A 36 -59.72 -22.97 -11.78
CA ARG A 36 -58.82 -22.46 -10.75
C ARG A 36 -57.92 -23.56 -10.22
N ALA A 37 -58.48 -24.74 -9.93
CA ALA A 37 -57.68 -25.88 -9.49
C ALA A 37 -56.72 -26.38 -10.59
N SER A 38 -57.11 -26.29 -11.86
CA SER A 38 -56.24 -26.68 -12.99
C SER A 38 -55.10 -25.68 -13.21
N ALA A 39 -55.38 -24.37 -13.12
CA ALA A 39 -54.35 -23.32 -13.17
C ALA A 39 -53.38 -23.42 -11.98
N GLY A 40 -53.90 -23.63 -10.76
CA GLY A 40 -53.08 -23.87 -9.57
C GLY A 40 -52.21 -25.13 -9.69
N ARG A 41 -52.73 -26.20 -10.31
CA ARG A 41 -51.95 -27.40 -10.64
C ARG A 41 -50.80 -27.12 -11.61
N VAL A 42 -51.02 -26.28 -12.64
CA VAL A 42 -49.95 -25.86 -13.56
C VAL A 42 -48.84 -25.14 -12.79
N ARG A 43 -49.19 -24.17 -11.93
CA ARG A 43 -48.23 -23.45 -11.08
C ARG A 43 -47.45 -24.41 -10.16
N ALA A 44 -48.12 -25.36 -9.53
CA ALA A 44 -47.47 -26.36 -8.67
C ALA A 44 -46.50 -27.28 -9.44
N LEU A 45 -46.89 -27.76 -10.63
CA LEU A 45 -46.01 -28.55 -11.50
C LEU A 45 -44.80 -27.76 -11.98
N TRP A 46 -45.01 -26.48 -12.30
CA TRP A 46 -43.94 -25.57 -12.70
C TRP A 46 -42.93 -25.35 -11.56
N MET A 47 -43.42 -25.11 -10.34
CA MET A 47 -42.59 -24.96 -9.13
C MET A 47 -41.79 -26.24 -8.80
N LEU A 48 -42.33 -27.42 -9.12
CA LEU A 48 -41.64 -28.71 -9.00
C LEU A 48 -40.70 -29.03 -10.17
N ARG A 49 -40.47 -28.08 -11.08
CA ARG A 49 -39.61 -28.23 -12.27
C ARG A 49 -40.06 -29.35 -13.22
N ARG A 50 -41.36 -29.70 -13.22
CA ARG A 50 -41.97 -30.67 -14.15
C ARG A 50 -42.47 -29.96 -15.42
N TRP A 51 -41.52 -29.37 -16.15
CA TRP A 51 -41.77 -28.40 -17.23
C TRP A 51 -42.73 -28.91 -18.31
N ASP A 52 -42.51 -30.13 -18.79
CA ASP A 52 -43.28 -30.69 -19.90
C ASP A 52 -44.71 -31.03 -19.49
N GLU A 53 -44.90 -31.51 -18.27
CA GLU A 53 -46.22 -31.76 -17.72
C GLU A 53 -46.99 -30.45 -17.52
N ALA A 54 -46.36 -29.43 -16.94
CA ALA A 54 -46.96 -28.12 -16.77
C ALA A 54 -47.37 -27.49 -18.12
N ARG A 55 -46.49 -27.52 -19.13
CA ARG A 55 -46.80 -27.03 -20.48
C ARG A 55 -47.94 -27.80 -21.15
N SER A 56 -47.92 -29.13 -21.05
CA SER A 56 -49.00 -29.97 -21.62
C SER A 56 -50.37 -29.66 -20.99
N GLN A 57 -50.39 -29.40 -19.68
CA GLN A 57 -51.59 -29.08 -18.92
C GLN A 57 -52.07 -27.67 -19.20
N LEU A 58 -51.14 -26.72 -19.34
CA LEU A 58 -51.47 -25.36 -19.74
C LEU A 58 -52.06 -25.31 -21.15
N ALA A 59 -51.50 -26.09 -22.09
CA ALA A 59 -52.05 -26.22 -23.45
C ALA A 59 -53.48 -26.80 -23.45
N ALA A 60 -53.78 -27.73 -22.53
CA ALA A 60 -55.12 -28.30 -22.38
C ALA A 60 -56.16 -27.33 -21.82
N LEU A 61 -55.75 -26.20 -21.23
CA LEU A 61 -56.66 -25.18 -20.71
C LEU A 61 -57.24 -24.26 -21.79
N ASP A 62 -56.77 -24.34 -23.04
CA ASP A 62 -57.20 -23.53 -24.20
C ASP A 62 -57.08 -22.01 -23.96
N ASN A 63 -57.46 -21.14 -24.90
CA ASN A 63 -57.49 -19.67 -24.72
C ASN A 63 -58.63 -19.19 -23.80
N ARG A 64 -58.90 -19.91 -22.70
CA ARG A 64 -59.88 -19.49 -21.69
C ARG A 64 -59.48 -18.15 -21.09
N ASN A 65 -60.48 -17.29 -20.96
CA ASN A 65 -60.35 -15.93 -20.43
C ASN A 65 -60.62 -15.93 -18.91
N ASP A 66 -59.64 -16.37 -18.14
CA ASP A 66 -59.69 -16.46 -16.67
C ASP A 66 -58.39 -15.92 -16.07
N ALA A 67 -58.49 -15.13 -15.00
CA ALA A 67 -57.34 -14.44 -14.39
C ALA A 67 -56.26 -15.41 -13.88
N GLN A 68 -56.66 -16.56 -13.33
CA GLN A 68 -55.71 -17.56 -12.81
C GLN A 68 -55.02 -18.33 -13.94
N VAL A 69 -55.72 -18.55 -15.06
CA VAL A 69 -55.11 -19.14 -16.26
C VAL A 69 -54.14 -18.15 -16.90
N ALA A 70 -54.50 -16.87 -17.00
CA ALA A 70 -53.61 -15.81 -17.48
C ALA A 70 -52.36 -15.67 -16.60
N LEU A 71 -52.51 -15.72 -15.28
CA LEU A 71 -51.41 -15.74 -14.31
C LEU A 71 -50.50 -16.95 -14.53
N ALA A 72 -51.07 -18.16 -14.70
CA ALA A 72 -50.29 -19.37 -14.97
C ALA A 72 -49.58 -19.31 -16.33
N ARG A 73 -50.19 -18.72 -17.38
CA ARG A 73 -49.53 -18.48 -18.67
C ARG A 73 -48.36 -17.51 -18.52
N GLY A 74 -48.56 -16.41 -17.78
CA GLY A 74 -47.52 -15.43 -17.50
C GLY A 74 -46.33 -16.07 -16.81
N LEU A 75 -46.56 -16.87 -15.76
CA LEU A 75 -45.51 -17.57 -15.02
C LEU A 75 -44.74 -18.57 -15.89
N VAL A 76 -45.44 -19.37 -16.71
CA VAL A 76 -44.80 -20.33 -17.62
C VAL A 76 -44.00 -19.62 -18.73
N ALA A 77 -44.55 -18.53 -19.28
CA ALA A 77 -43.87 -17.73 -20.31
C ALA A 77 -42.67 -16.95 -19.74
N LEU A 78 -42.74 -16.49 -18.50
CA LEU A 78 -41.64 -15.82 -17.81
C LEU A 78 -40.46 -16.78 -17.55
N GLY A 79 -40.68 -18.08 -17.62
CA GLY A 79 -39.63 -19.09 -17.50
C GLY A 79 -39.21 -19.40 -16.06
N GLN A 80 -39.66 -18.64 -15.06
CA GLN A 80 -39.17 -18.79 -13.69
C GLN A 80 -39.95 -19.84 -12.89
N PRO A 81 -39.29 -20.82 -12.26
CA PRO A 81 -39.78 -21.34 -11.00
C PRO A 81 -39.60 -20.25 -9.94
N ASP A 82 -40.61 -20.09 -9.11
CA ASP A 82 -40.58 -19.46 -7.80
C ASP A 82 -39.37 -19.97 -6.96
N ASP A 83 -38.16 -19.47 -7.21
CA ASP A 83 -36.91 -19.82 -6.50
C ASP A 83 -36.25 -18.53 -5.97
N PRO A 84 -36.49 -18.18 -4.69
CA PRO A 84 -35.91 -17.02 -4.02
C PRO A 84 -34.41 -17.12 -3.73
N SER A 85 -33.77 -18.25 -4.05
CA SER A 85 -32.34 -18.43 -3.89
C SER A 85 -31.62 -17.80 -5.07
N TYR A 86 -31.07 -16.61 -4.82
CA TYR A 86 -30.19 -15.80 -5.67
C TYR A 86 -30.84 -14.75 -6.60
N LEU A 87 -30.59 -13.50 -6.20
CA LEU A 87 -30.87 -12.23 -6.87
C LEU A 87 -29.90 -11.89 -8.02
N SER A 88 -29.27 -12.88 -8.64
CA SER A 88 -28.62 -12.66 -9.93
C SER A 88 -28.53 -13.98 -10.71
N VAL A 89 -29.03 -13.91 -11.94
CA VAL A 89 -29.04 -14.95 -12.97
C VAL A 89 -30.27 -15.85 -12.90
N ASP A 90 -30.99 -15.84 -14.02
CA ASP A 90 -32.25 -16.53 -14.33
C ASP A 90 -32.18 -18.03 -14.14
N CYS A 91 -32.89 -18.55 -13.15
CA CYS A 91 -33.06 -20.00 -12.99
C CYS A 91 -33.99 -20.52 -14.09
N GLY A 92 -33.41 -20.82 -15.26
CA GLY A 92 -34.05 -21.62 -16.31
C GLY A 92 -34.73 -20.82 -17.42
N SER A 93 -33.95 -20.24 -18.34
CA SER A 93 -34.42 -19.71 -19.62
C SER A 93 -34.93 -20.77 -20.62
N ALA A 94 -35.40 -21.93 -20.15
CA ALA A 94 -35.93 -22.99 -21.00
C ALA A 94 -37.35 -22.65 -21.50
N GLY A 95 -37.42 -21.71 -22.45
CA GLY A 95 -38.65 -21.27 -23.10
C GLY A 95 -39.19 -19.94 -22.59
N ARG A 96 -38.33 -19.06 -22.06
CA ARG A 96 -38.70 -17.71 -21.67
C ARG A 96 -39.10 -16.90 -22.91
N ASP A 97 -40.33 -16.39 -22.89
CA ASP A 97 -40.93 -15.53 -23.92
C ASP A 97 -41.45 -14.28 -23.22
N ASP A 98 -40.63 -13.23 -23.24
CA ASP A 98 -40.89 -11.96 -22.56
C ASP A 98 -42.17 -11.29 -23.06
N ASP A 99 -42.41 -11.36 -24.38
CA ASP A 99 -43.57 -10.73 -25.00
C ASP A 99 -44.85 -11.48 -24.60
N ALA A 100 -44.82 -12.82 -24.63
CA ALA A 100 -45.93 -13.64 -24.16
C ALA A 100 -46.17 -13.49 -22.64
N ALA A 101 -45.11 -13.33 -21.83
CA ALA A 101 -45.22 -13.10 -20.40
C ALA A 101 -45.87 -11.75 -20.09
N VAL A 102 -45.39 -10.67 -20.74
CA VAL A 102 -45.98 -9.33 -20.60
C VAL A 102 -47.44 -9.32 -21.03
N GLU A 103 -47.78 -9.97 -22.15
CA GLU A 103 -49.17 -10.07 -22.62
C GLU A 103 -50.06 -10.83 -21.63
N ALA A 104 -49.60 -11.98 -21.15
CA ALA A 104 -50.36 -12.82 -20.23
C ALA A 104 -50.57 -12.16 -18.85
N PHE A 105 -49.53 -11.53 -18.27
CA PHE A 105 -49.69 -10.81 -17.01
C PHE A 105 -50.53 -9.54 -17.15
N ARG A 106 -50.41 -8.81 -18.27
CA ARG A 106 -51.30 -7.67 -18.55
C ARG A 106 -52.76 -8.12 -18.61
N SER A 107 -53.03 -9.23 -19.32
CA SER A 107 -54.37 -9.83 -19.35
C SER A 107 -54.83 -10.26 -17.95
N ALA A 108 -53.95 -10.82 -17.11
CA ALA A 108 -54.29 -11.17 -15.73
C ALA A 108 -54.68 -9.94 -14.88
N VAL A 109 -53.97 -8.83 -15.03
CA VAL A 109 -54.28 -7.55 -14.36
C VAL A 109 -55.59 -6.94 -14.87
N GLU A 110 -55.87 -7.03 -16.16
CA GLU A 110 -57.14 -6.55 -16.74
C GLU A 110 -58.35 -7.38 -16.28
N LEU A 111 -58.16 -8.70 -16.08
CA LEU A 111 -59.21 -9.61 -15.62
C LEU A 111 -59.42 -9.55 -14.10
N ASP A 112 -58.38 -9.24 -13.32
CA ASP A 112 -58.43 -9.03 -11.88
C ASP A 112 -57.57 -7.84 -11.45
N GLU A 113 -58.18 -6.66 -11.48
CA GLU A 113 -57.55 -5.40 -11.09
C GLU A 113 -57.20 -5.31 -9.59
N SER A 114 -57.58 -6.31 -8.78
CA SER A 114 -57.28 -6.38 -7.35
C SER A 114 -56.12 -7.32 -7.01
N SER A 115 -55.57 -8.03 -8.01
CA SER A 115 -54.50 -8.99 -7.81
C SER A 115 -53.12 -8.33 -7.73
N GLY A 116 -52.56 -8.26 -6.52
CA GLY A 116 -51.17 -7.87 -6.31
C GLY A 116 -50.18 -8.83 -6.97
N GLU A 117 -50.49 -10.13 -7.03
CA GLU A 117 -49.65 -11.16 -7.68
C GLU A 117 -49.55 -10.96 -9.21
N ALA A 118 -50.65 -10.60 -9.88
CA ALA A 118 -50.65 -10.35 -11.32
C ALA A 118 -49.88 -9.06 -11.68
N LEU A 119 -50.03 -8.01 -10.87
CA LEU A 119 -49.32 -6.74 -11.03
C LEU A 119 -47.82 -6.89 -10.77
N ALA A 120 -47.45 -7.64 -9.72
CA ALA A 120 -46.08 -8.03 -9.44
C ALA A 120 -45.49 -8.83 -10.62
N GLY A 121 -46.21 -9.83 -11.13
CA GLY A 121 -45.79 -10.61 -12.30
C GLY A 121 -45.61 -9.77 -13.57
N LEU A 122 -46.45 -8.76 -13.81
CA LEU A 122 -46.27 -7.82 -14.92
C LEU A 122 -45.01 -6.96 -14.75
N ALA A 123 -44.75 -6.47 -13.55
CA ALA A 123 -43.53 -5.72 -13.24
C ALA A 123 -42.28 -6.61 -13.37
N ALA A 124 -42.35 -7.87 -12.92
CA ALA A 124 -41.31 -8.87 -13.11
C ALA A 124 -41.01 -9.11 -14.59
N ALA A 125 -42.04 -9.26 -15.43
CA ALA A 125 -41.87 -9.41 -16.87
C ALA A 125 -41.20 -8.19 -17.53
N TYR A 126 -41.55 -6.97 -17.12
CA TYR A 126 -40.85 -5.77 -17.60
C TYR A 126 -39.41 -5.66 -17.08
N ARG A 127 -39.16 -6.00 -15.81
CA ARG A 127 -37.83 -6.01 -15.19
C ARG A 127 -36.92 -7.00 -15.91
N MET A 128 -37.39 -8.23 -16.05
CA MET A 128 -36.67 -9.31 -16.72
C MET A 128 -36.44 -9.00 -18.20
N SER A 129 -37.41 -8.41 -18.90
CA SER A 129 -37.22 -7.92 -20.29
C SER A 129 -36.35 -6.66 -20.39
N GLY A 130 -35.61 -6.30 -19.33
CA GLY A 130 -34.67 -5.17 -19.26
C GLY A 130 -35.32 -3.79 -19.34
N GLN A 131 -36.65 -3.72 -19.27
CA GLN A 131 -37.43 -2.48 -19.31
C GLN A 131 -37.72 -1.98 -17.88
N LEU A 132 -36.66 -1.81 -17.08
CA LEU A 132 -36.75 -1.38 -15.67
C LEU A 132 -37.57 -0.11 -15.45
N GLY A 133 -37.46 0.86 -16.35
CA GLY A 133 -38.26 2.09 -16.26
C GLY A 133 -39.77 1.84 -16.36
N LYS A 134 -40.18 0.87 -17.21
CA LYS A 134 -41.58 0.48 -17.34
C LYS A 134 -42.05 -0.36 -16.16
N ALA A 135 -41.19 -1.23 -15.62
CA ALA A 135 -41.51 -1.99 -14.41
C ALA A 135 -41.87 -1.05 -13.24
N GLU A 136 -41.04 -0.03 -13.00
CA GLU A 136 -41.30 0.97 -11.96
C GLU A 136 -42.52 1.85 -12.26
N GLU A 137 -42.75 2.20 -13.52
CA GLU A 137 -43.93 2.94 -13.94
C GLU A 137 -45.21 2.16 -13.61
N VAL A 138 -45.25 0.87 -13.95
CA VAL A 138 -46.37 -0.03 -13.63
C VAL A 138 -46.60 -0.12 -12.12
N LEU A 139 -45.54 -0.28 -11.32
CA LEU A 139 -45.66 -0.35 -9.86
C LEU A 139 -46.08 0.99 -9.23
N ARG A 140 -45.59 2.11 -9.76
CA ARG A 140 -45.90 3.48 -9.28
C ARG A 140 -47.35 3.87 -9.58
N ASP A 141 -47.83 3.51 -10.77
CA ASP A 141 -49.17 3.87 -11.25
C ASP A 141 -50.27 2.97 -10.68
N ALA A 142 -49.88 1.93 -9.93
CA ALA A 142 -50.79 1.05 -9.23
C ALA A 142 -51.63 1.77 -8.17
N ARG A 143 -52.81 1.19 -7.88
CA ARG A 143 -53.71 1.70 -6.83
C ARG A 143 -52.98 1.78 -5.48
N PRO A 144 -53.26 2.78 -4.62
CA PRO A 144 -52.56 2.94 -3.34
C PRO A 144 -52.59 1.68 -2.44
N SER A 145 -53.69 0.93 -2.46
CA SER A 145 -53.84 -0.33 -1.72
C SER A 145 -52.98 -1.47 -2.28
N LEU A 146 -52.65 -1.47 -3.57
CA LEU A 146 -51.76 -2.46 -4.19
C LEU A 146 -50.29 -2.10 -4.01
N ARG A 147 -49.96 -0.79 -4.02
CA ARG A 147 -48.59 -0.31 -3.79
C ARG A 147 -48.01 -0.70 -2.43
N SER A 148 -48.88 -0.95 -1.46
CA SER A 148 -48.51 -1.40 -0.11
C SER A 148 -48.64 -2.91 0.09
N SER A 149 -49.07 -3.65 -0.95
CA SER A 149 -49.20 -5.11 -0.84
C SER A 149 -47.84 -5.82 -0.89
N ALA A 150 -47.67 -6.86 -0.10
CA ALA A 150 -46.41 -7.59 -0.01
C ALA A 150 -45.82 -8.06 -1.36
N PRO A 151 -46.58 -8.63 -2.33
CA PRO A 151 -46.02 -9.04 -3.63
C PRO A 151 -45.46 -7.88 -4.46
N VAL A 152 -46.12 -6.71 -4.40
CA VAL A 152 -45.69 -5.50 -5.12
C VAL A 152 -44.45 -4.88 -4.49
N LEU A 153 -44.39 -4.86 -3.16
CA LEU A 153 -43.23 -4.38 -2.42
C LEU A 153 -42.01 -5.28 -2.60
N VAL A 154 -42.21 -6.61 -2.68
CA VAL A 154 -41.15 -7.56 -3.04
C VAL A 154 -40.59 -7.28 -4.43
N GLU A 155 -41.43 -7.10 -5.46
CA GLU A 155 -40.95 -6.76 -6.81
C GLU A 155 -40.29 -5.38 -6.87
N SER A 156 -40.82 -4.39 -6.14
CA SER A 156 -40.21 -3.06 -6.01
C SER A 156 -38.81 -3.15 -5.39
N ALA A 157 -38.66 -3.93 -4.31
CA ALA A 157 -37.39 -4.19 -3.66
C ALA A 157 -36.39 -4.88 -4.61
N MET A 158 -36.82 -5.86 -5.40
CA MET A 158 -35.97 -6.52 -6.40
C MET A 158 -35.50 -5.54 -7.49
N GLY A 159 -36.39 -4.71 -8.02
CA GLY A 159 -36.01 -3.67 -9.00
C GLY A 159 -35.00 -2.65 -8.44
N LYS A 160 -35.11 -2.31 -7.16
CA LYS A 160 -34.15 -1.44 -6.46
C LYS A 160 -32.80 -2.13 -6.25
N LEU A 161 -32.77 -3.43 -5.94
CA LEU A 161 -31.53 -4.20 -5.81
C LEU A 161 -30.76 -4.31 -7.13
N GLU A 162 -31.44 -4.50 -8.26
CA GLU A 162 -30.80 -4.48 -9.58
C GLU A 162 -30.12 -3.12 -9.90
N ARG A 163 -30.57 -2.04 -9.27
CA ARG A 163 -29.97 -0.69 -9.35
C ARG A 163 -28.97 -0.38 -8.24
N ASP A 164 -28.62 -1.34 -7.38
CA ASP A 164 -27.77 -1.13 -6.20
C ASP A 164 -28.38 -0.16 -5.15
N ASP A 165 -29.71 0.09 -5.18
CA ASP A 165 -30.44 0.84 -4.15
C ASP A 165 -30.88 -0.09 -3.00
N ARG A 166 -29.88 -0.53 -2.25
CA ARG A 166 -30.05 -1.43 -1.11
C ARG A 166 -30.92 -0.85 -0.01
N ALA A 167 -30.74 0.43 0.34
CA ALA A 167 -31.48 1.06 1.42
C ALA A 167 -32.97 1.20 1.07
N GLY A 168 -33.27 1.52 -0.19
CA GLY A 168 -34.64 1.52 -0.69
C GLY A 168 -35.26 0.13 -0.73
N ALA A 169 -34.48 -0.91 -1.06
CA ALA A 169 -34.95 -2.29 -1.04
C ALA A 169 -35.22 -2.80 0.38
N GLU A 170 -34.34 -2.50 1.34
CA GLU A 170 -34.53 -2.88 2.75
C GLU A 170 -35.80 -2.24 3.34
N ALA A 171 -36.07 -0.98 3.00
CA ALA A 171 -37.30 -0.30 3.40
C ALA A 171 -38.56 -0.97 2.82
N ASP A 172 -38.54 -1.34 1.53
CA ASP A 172 -39.66 -2.02 0.89
C ASP A 172 -39.88 -3.43 1.45
N VAL A 173 -38.80 -4.15 1.77
CA VAL A 173 -38.86 -5.49 2.39
C VAL A 173 -39.49 -5.44 3.78
N GLU A 174 -39.09 -4.49 4.63
CA GLU A 174 -39.70 -4.33 5.96
C GLU A 174 -41.19 -3.98 5.84
N LEU A 175 -41.56 -3.09 4.90
CA LEU A 175 -42.97 -2.79 4.63
C LEU A 175 -43.74 -4.03 4.13
N ALA A 176 -43.12 -4.89 3.33
CA ALA A 176 -43.74 -6.14 2.85
C ALA A 176 -43.99 -7.14 3.99
N ILE A 177 -43.08 -7.22 4.96
CA ILE A 177 -43.22 -8.08 6.16
C ILE A 177 -44.25 -7.49 7.13
N GLU A 178 -44.34 -6.16 7.23
CA GLU A 178 -45.38 -5.47 8.01
C GLU A 178 -46.79 -5.72 7.44
N ASP A 179 -46.94 -5.73 6.11
CA ASP A 179 -48.20 -6.01 5.41
C ASP A 179 -48.61 -7.49 5.56
N ASP A 180 -47.69 -8.42 5.28
CA ASP A 180 -47.90 -9.86 5.45
C ASP A 180 -46.70 -10.52 6.16
N PRO A 181 -46.77 -10.70 7.50
CA PRO A 181 -45.75 -11.41 8.27
C PRO A 181 -45.59 -12.89 7.89
N GLY A 182 -46.53 -13.44 7.10
CA GLY A 182 -46.50 -14.78 6.56
C GLY A 182 -45.83 -14.88 5.18
N CYS A 183 -45.48 -13.76 4.55
CA CYS A 183 -44.90 -13.68 3.21
C CYS A 183 -43.47 -14.22 3.21
N LEU A 184 -43.33 -15.48 2.78
CA LEU A 184 -42.04 -16.15 2.73
C LEU A 184 -41.09 -15.48 1.72
N GLN A 185 -41.61 -14.97 0.59
CA GLN A 185 -40.82 -14.19 -0.38
C GLN A 185 -40.13 -12.98 0.26
N ALA A 186 -40.82 -12.21 1.11
CA ALA A 186 -40.26 -11.04 1.76
C ALA A 186 -39.18 -11.42 2.81
N GLU A 187 -39.39 -12.49 3.59
CA GLU A 187 -38.37 -12.98 4.53
C GLU A 187 -37.12 -13.53 3.83
N LEU A 188 -37.29 -14.24 2.70
CA LEU A 188 -36.17 -14.74 1.89
C LEU A 188 -35.40 -13.58 1.26
N LEU A 189 -36.11 -12.57 0.76
CA LEU A 189 -35.51 -11.34 0.25
C LEU A 189 -34.79 -10.56 1.35
N ARG A 190 -35.31 -10.52 2.58
CA ARG A 190 -34.62 -9.91 3.72
C ARG A 190 -33.31 -10.61 4.06
N ILE A 191 -33.31 -11.95 4.03
CA ILE A 191 -32.10 -12.76 4.22
C ILE A 191 -31.07 -12.41 3.13
N GLU A 192 -31.49 -12.31 1.88
CA GLU A 192 -30.60 -12.00 0.76
C GLU A 192 -30.04 -10.57 0.83
N VAL A 193 -30.88 -9.58 1.15
CA VAL A 193 -30.42 -8.21 1.42
C VAL A 193 -29.40 -8.25 2.56
N ALA A 194 -29.65 -8.98 3.65
CA ALA A 194 -28.71 -9.10 4.77
C ALA A 194 -27.38 -9.78 4.38
N ARG A 195 -27.39 -10.79 3.50
CA ARG A 195 -26.16 -11.44 2.99
C ARG A 195 -25.28 -10.47 2.20
N GLN A 196 -25.88 -9.62 1.37
CA GLN A 196 -25.15 -8.59 0.63
C GLN A 196 -24.61 -7.45 1.53
N ALA A 197 -24.98 -7.41 2.82
CA ALA A 197 -24.65 -6.32 3.74
C ALA A 197 -23.24 -6.43 4.34
N ASP A 198 -22.64 -7.62 4.24
CA ASP A 198 -21.45 -8.01 5.00
C ASP A 198 -21.61 -7.78 6.52
N ASP A 199 -22.85 -7.89 7.01
CA ASP A 199 -23.26 -7.65 8.40
C ASP A 199 -23.34 -8.97 9.20
N ASP A 200 -23.52 -8.88 10.52
CA ASP A 200 -23.43 -9.98 11.51
C ASP A 200 -23.92 -11.37 11.03
N THR A 201 -22.97 -12.21 10.58
CA THR A 201 -23.22 -13.58 10.11
C THR A 201 -23.81 -14.50 11.18
N GLU A 202 -23.71 -14.15 12.47
CA GLU A 202 -24.40 -14.86 13.57
C GLU A 202 -25.91 -14.70 13.49
N ASN A 203 -26.34 -13.46 13.34
CA ASN A 203 -27.74 -13.11 13.24
C ASN A 203 -28.37 -13.73 12.00
N LEU A 204 -27.62 -13.76 10.88
CA LEU A 204 -28.06 -14.42 9.66
C LEU A 204 -28.29 -15.93 9.85
N VAL A 205 -27.35 -16.63 10.50
CA VAL A 205 -27.51 -18.06 10.81
C VAL A 205 -28.70 -18.28 11.75
N ALA A 206 -28.84 -17.47 12.80
CA ALA A 206 -29.97 -17.57 13.73
C ALA A 206 -31.33 -17.31 13.04
N ARG A 207 -31.38 -16.34 12.11
CA ARG A 207 -32.60 -16.02 11.33
C ARG A 207 -32.99 -17.16 10.39
N THR A 208 -32.03 -17.68 9.62
CA THR A 208 -32.26 -18.81 8.71
C THR A 208 -32.63 -20.08 9.49
N GLU A 209 -31.97 -20.34 10.62
CA GLU A 209 -32.30 -21.46 11.52
C GLU A 209 -33.70 -21.32 12.14
N ALA A 210 -34.09 -20.11 12.55
CA ALA A 210 -35.45 -19.84 13.00
C ALA A 210 -36.48 -20.12 11.89
N LEU A 211 -36.19 -19.75 10.65
CA LEU A 211 -37.07 -19.99 9.51
C LEU A 211 -37.22 -21.50 9.21
N VAL A 212 -36.12 -22.25 9.28
CA VAL A 212 -36.12 -23.73 9.18
C VAL A 212 -36.98 -24.37 10.28
N ASN A 213 -36.99 -23.80 11.49
CA ASN A 213 -37.70 -24.36 12.65
C ASN A 213 -39.18 -23.94 12.76
N ARG A 214 -39.63 -22.87 12.10
CA ARG A 214 -40.95 -22.25 12.33
C ARG A 214 -42.09 -22.85 11.51
N ARG A 215 -41.83 -23.71 10.51
CA ARG A 215 -42.85 -24.23 9.57
C ARG A 215 -42.74 -25.76 9.39
N PRO A 216 -43.86 -26.52 9.36
CA PRO A 216 -43.84 -27.94 9.04
C PRO A 216 -43.70 -28.13 7.53
N GLY A 217 -42.48 -28.41 7.08
CA GLY A 217 -42.12 -28.64 5.67
C GLY A 217 -41.04 -27.65 5.23
N PRO A 218 -39.74 -27.95 5.41
CA PRO A 218 -38.70 -27.03 4.96
C PRO A 218 -38.66 -27.04 3.43
N ALA A 219 -39.13 -25.98 2.79
CA ALA A 219 -38.90 -25.77 1.36
C ALA A 219 -37.38 -25.86 1.12
N ALA A 220 -36.97 -26.61 0.09
CA ALA A 220 -35.55 -26.83 -0.22
C ALA A 220 -34.76 -25.51 -0.35
N VAL A 221 -35.43 -24.44 -0.77
CA VAL A 221 -34.96 -23.04 -0.82
C VAL A 221 -34.51 -22.52 0.56
N VAL A 222 -35.28 -22.77 1.62
CA VAL A 222 -34.94 -22.31 2.98
C VAL A 222 -33.71 -23.05 3.50
N LEU A 223 -33.61 -24.36 3.20
CA LEU A 223 -32.43 -25.16 3.53
C LEU A 223 -31.22 -24.70 2.73
N GLU A 224 -31.39 -24.35 1.45
CA GLU A 224 -30.31 -23.78 0.64
C GLU A 224 -29.76 -22.50 1.29
N LEU A 225 -30.61 -21.52 1.61
CA LEU A 225 -30.20 -20.28 2.24
C LEU A 225 -29.55 -20.49 3.62
N HIS A 226 -30.05 -21.44 4.41
CA HIS A 226 -29.43 -21.80 5.67
C HIS A 226 -28.04 -22.42 5.47
N GLY A 227 -27.88 -23.28 4.46
CA GLY A 227 -26.58 -23.85 4.08
C GLY A 227 -25.57 -22.76 3.68
N TRP A 228 -26.02 -21.78 2.91
CA TRP A 228 -25.20 -20.62 2.56
C TRP A 228 -24.85 -19.74 3.75
N ALA A 229 -25.79 -19.42 4.63
CA ALA A 229 -25.51 -18.63 5.83
C ALA A 229 -24.48 -19.31 6.74
N LEU A 230 -24.56 -20.65 6.87
CA LEU A 230 -23.57 -21.44 7.58
C LEU A 230 -22.20 -21.40 6.90
N LEU A 231 -22.16 -21.46 5.57
CA LEU A 231 -20.91 -21.40 4.80
C LEU A 231 -20.23 -20.03 4.93
N GLU A 232 -20.98 -18.93 4.81
CA GLU A 232 -20.46 -17.56 4.99
C GLU A 232 -19.90 -17.35 6.39
N ARG A 233 -20.61 -17.81 7.43
CA ARG A 233 -20.09 -17.78 8.81
C ARG A 233 -18.86 -18.66 8.97
N ALA A 234 -18.85 -19.86 8.38
CA ALA A 234 -17.70 -20.77 8.41
C ALA A 234 -16.47 -20.15 7.74
N GLU A 235 -16.63 -19.38 6.68
CA GLU A 235 -15.56 -18.62 6.03
C GLU A 235 -15.08 -17.45 6.90
N ALA A 236 -16.01 -16.68 7.47
CA ALA A 236 -15.68 -15.55 8.36
C ALA A 236 -14.95 -15.96 9.64
N THR A 237 -15.26 -17.15 10.19
CA THR A 237 -14.71 -17.67 11.45
C THR A 237 -13.64 -18.75 11.26
N ASN A 238 -13.45 -19.22 10.03
CA ASN A 238 -12.63 -20.39 9.68
C ASN A 238 -12.99 -21.67 10.47
N ASP A 239 -14.28 -21.84 10.79
CA ASP A 239 -14.78 -22.98 11.57
C ASP A 239 -15.09 -24.19 10.66
N HIS A 240 -14.35 -25.28 10.87
CA HIS A 240 -14.53 -26.53 10.13
C HIS A 240 -15.87 -27.23 10.45
N GLY A 241 -16.37 -27.14 11.69
CA GLY A 241 -17.62 -27.77 12.10
C GLY A 241 -18.84 -27.09 11.46
N LEU A 242 -18.81 -25.77 11.29
CA LEU A 242 -19.85 -25.04 10.55
C LEU A 242 -19.86 -25.42 9.06
N ARG A 243 -18.69 -25.67 8.46
CA ARG A 243 -18.59 -26.14 7.08
C ARG A 243 -19.16 -27.55 6.91
N GLU A 244 -18.99 -28.44 7.88
CA GLU A 244 -19.61 -29.77 7.89
C GLU A 244 -21.14 -29.68 8.04
N ARG A 245 -21.64 -28.83 8.94
CA ARG A 245 -23.08 -28.55 9.04
C ARG A 245 -23.66 -28.00 7.73
N ALA A 246 -22.93 -27.13 7.02
CA ALA A 246 -23.37 -26.64 5.72
C ALA A 246 -23.51 -27.77 4.69
N VAL A 247 -22.57 -28.72 4.64
CA VAL A 247 -22.67 -29.92 3.79
C VAL A 247 -23.91 -30.75 4.13
N GLU A 248 -24.17 -30.99 5.41
CA GLU A 248 -25.36 -31.72 5.86
C GLU A 248 -26.65 -31.02 5.45
N VAL A 249 -26.70 -29.69 5.58
CA VAL A 249 -27.87 -28.89 5.21
C VAL A 249 -28.09 -28.90 3.69
N PHE A 250 -27.06 -28.76 2.88
CA PHE A 250 -27.17 -28.88 1.42
C PHE A 250 -27.61 -30.29 1.00
N ALA A 251 -27.08 -31.35 1.62
CA ALA A 251 -27.53 -32.72 1.36
C ALA A 251 -29.01 -32.94 1.75
N ARG A 252 -29.47 -32.32 2.84
CA ARG A 252 -30.89 -32.33 3.22
C ARG A 252 -31.76 -31.57 2.23
N ALA A 253 -31.30 -30.43 1.69
CA ALA A 253 -32.01 -29.68 0.67
C ALA A 253 -32.24 -30.54 -0.59
N GLU A 254 -31.20 -31.24 -1.05
CA GLU A 254 -31.26 -32.14 -2.21
C GLU A 254 -32.23 -33.33 -2.00
N GLN A 255 -32.36 -33.83 -0.77
CA GLN A 255 -33.30 -34.91 -0.44
C GLN A 255 -34.76 -34.45 -0.33
N THR A 256 -35.00 -33.16 -0.06
CA THR A 256 -36.33 -32.64 0.32
C THR A 256 -37.10 -32.05 -0.86
N GLY A 257 -36.41 -31.62 -1.94
CA GLY A 257 -37.05 -30.91 -3.05
C GLY A 257 -36.44 -31.17 -4.42
N PRO A 258 -36.86 -30.41 -5.46
CA PRO A 258 -36.27 -30.48 -6.80
C PRO A 258 -34.79 -30.07 -6.77
N LEU A 259 -34.04 -30.41 -7.82
CA LEU A 259 -32.63 -30.03 -7.95
C LEU A 259 -32.53 -28.49 -7.98
N LEU A 260 -31.88 -27.92 -6.97
CA LEU A 260 -31.64 -26.48 -6.89
C LEU A 260 -30.19 -26.19 -7.34
N PRO A 261 -29.98 -25.37 -8.39
CA PRO A 261 -28.64 -25.01 -8.84
C PRO A 261 -27.79 -24.34 -7.76
N GLY A 262 -28.41 -23.57 -6.86
CA GLY A 262 -27.70 -22.91 -5.77
C GLY A 262 -27.18 -23.88 -4.70
N VAL A 263 -27.88 -24.98 -4.42
CA VAL A 263 -27.37 -26.09 -3.58
C VAL A 263 -26.14 -26.74 -4.21
N VAL A 264 -26.17 -27.03 -5.51
CA VAL A 264 -25.04 -27.59 -6.26
C VAL A 264 -23.85 -26.63 -6.25
N ASN A 265 -24.11 -25.33 -6.44
CA ASN A 265 -23.08 -24.30 -6.34
C ASN A 265 -22.44 -24.27 -4.93
N GLY A 266 -23.25 -24.29 -3.86
CA GLY A 266 -22.76 -24.37 -2.49
C GLY A 266 -21.90 -25.61 -2.22
N GLN A 267 -22.32 -26.79 -2.68
CA GLN A 267 -21.55 -28.04 -2.58
C GLN A 267 -20.22 -27.95 -3.34
N THR A 268 -20.25 -27.44 -4.58
CA THR A 268 -19.03 -27.30 -5.40
C THR A 268 -18.07 -26.28 -4.83
N LEU A 269 -18.53 -25.16 -4.24
CA LEU A 269 -17.67 -24.22 -3.51
C LEU A 269 -16.95 -24.86 -2.33
N ILE A 270 -17.63 -25.72 -1.56
CA ILE A 270 -17.01 -26.48 -0.46
C ILE A 270 -15.92 -27.42 -0.99
N LEU A 271 -16.18 -28.11 -2.10
CA LEU A 271 -15.18 -28.98 -2.76
C LEU A 271 -14.01 -28.19 -3.32
N LEU A 272 -14.27 -27.02 -3.91
CA LEU A 272 -13.25 -26.07 -4.38
C LEU A 272 -12.39 -25.54 -3.24
N GLY A 273 -12.97 -25.29 -2.05
CA GLY A 273 -12.21 -24.92 -0.84
C GLY A 273 -11.29 -26.03 -0.35
N ARG A 274 -11.64 -27.29 -0.63
CA ARG A 274 -10.81 -28.48 -0.36
C ARG A 274 -9.87 -28.85 -1.52
N SER A 275 -9.83 -28.06 -2.59
CA SER A 275 -9.05 -28.31 -3.82
C SER A 275 -9.39 -29.64 -4.53
N ARG A 276 -10.62 -30.15 -4.36
CA ARG A 276 -11.12 -31.37 -5.03
C ARG A 276 -11.84 -30.99 -6.34
N PHE A 277 -11.07 -30.54 -7.34
CA PHE A 277 -11.62 -29.97 -8.59
C PHE A 277 -12.35 -31.01 -9.45
N GLU A 278 -11.81 -32.22 -9.56
CA GLU A 278 -12.38 -33.31 -10.35
C GLU A 278 -13.76 -33.72 -9.81
N GLU A 279 -13.88 -33.87 -8.49
CA GLU A 279 -15.15 -34.19 -7.84
C GLU A 279 -16.16 -33.04 -7.95
N ALA A 280 -15.70 -31.78 -7.89
CA ALA A 280 -16.57 -30.65 -8.13
C ALA A 280 -17.10 -30.64 -9.58
N LEU A 281 -16.27 -31.01 -10.56
CA LEU A 281 -16.70 -31.19 -11.95
C LEU A 281 -17.68 -32.35 -12.10
N GLU A 282 -17.45 -33.48 -11.45
CA GLU A 282 -18.38 -34.62 -11.47
C GLU A 282 -19.76 -34.25 -10.91
N VAL A 283 -19.79 -33.53 -9.77
CA VAL A 283 -21.04 -33.08 -9.14
C VAL A 283 -21.80 -32.10 -10.05
N VAL A 284 -21.11 -31.11 -10.64
CA VAL A 284 -21.77 -30.14 -11.52
C VAL A 284 -22.17 -30.76 -12.86
N ASP A 285 -21.37 -31.65 -13.44
CA ASP A 285 -21.69 -32.33 -14.70
C ASP A 285 -22.87 -33.29 -14.53
N ALA A 286 -22.97 -33.98 -13.37
CA ALA A 286 -24.14 -34.77 -13.02
C ALA A 286 -25.41 -33.92 -12.86
N ALA A 287 -25.28 -32.71 -12.30
CA ALA A 287 -26.39 -31.76 -12.21
C ALA A 287 -26.80 -31.24 -13.60
N ILE A 288 -25.85 -30.89 -14.46
CA ILE A 288 -26.10 -30.46 -15.85
C ILE A 288 -26.77 -31.57 -16.66
N ALA A 289 -26.41 -32.84 -16.45
CA ALA A 289 -27.06 -33.95 -17.13
C ALA A 289 -28.56 -34.05 -16.79
N ARG A 290 -28.96 -33.64 -15.58
CA ARG A 290 -30.36 -33.61 -15.12
C ARG A 290 -31.08 -32.32 -15.57
N GLU A 291 -30.39 -31.19 -15.52
CA GLU A 291 -30.90 -29.88 -15.92
C GLU A 291 -29.95 -29.18 -16.91
N PRO A 292 -29.95 -29.60 -18.19
CA PRO A 292 -28.98 -29.12 -19.19
C PRO A 292 -29.16 -27.66 -19.57
N THR A 293 -30.31 -27.08 -19.26
CA THR A 293 -30.73 -25.73 -19.62
C THR A 293 -30.45 -24.69 -18.55
N SER A 294 -29.88 -25.05 -17.38
CA SER A 294 -29.63 -24.10 -16.28
C SER A 294 -28.37 -23.24 -16.53
N PRO A 295 -28.49 -21.91 -16.67
CA PRO A 295 -27.35 -21.00 -16.77
C PRO A 295 -26.38 -21.09 -15.58
N GLN A 296 -26.91 -21.21 -14.36
CA GLN A 296 -26.15 -21.24 -13.10
C GLN A 296 -25.23 -22.43 -13.02
N LEU A 297 -25.69 -23.61 -13.46
CA LEU A 297 -24.86 -24.81 -13.46
C LEU A 297 -23.69 -24.68 -14.45
N HIS A 298 -23.93 -24.10 -15.62
CA HIS A 298 -22.87 -23.81 -16.60
C HIS A 298 -21.89 -22.73 -16.09
N LEU A 299 -22.38 -21.70 -15.39
CA LEU A 299 -21.52 -20.71 -14.73
C LEU A 299 -20.68 -21.33 -13.62
N SER A 300 -21.29 -22.14 -12.76
CA SER A 300 -20.59 -22.88 -11.67
C SER A 300 -19.51 -23.80 -12.26
N ARG A 301 -19.81 -24.49 -13.36
CA ARG A 301 -18.82 -25.29 -14.11
C ARG A 301 -17.67 -24.44 -14.64
N ALA A 302 -17.94 -23.27 -15.21
CA ALA A 302 -16.91 -22.36 -15.69
C ALA A 302 -16.03 -21.79 -14.56
N GLU A 303 -16.61 -21.57 -13.38
CA GLU A 303 -15.87 -21.17 -12.17
C GLU A 303 -14.96 -22.29 -11.66
N ILE A 304 -15.44 -23.54 -11.66
CA ILE A 304 -14.63 -24.71 -11.32
C ILE A 304 -13.47 -24.86 -12.32
N MET A 305 -13.73 -24.73 -13.62
CA MET A 305 -12.69 -24.72 -14.66
C MET A 305 -11.67 -23.60 -14.43
N ALA A 306 -12.12 -22.40 -14.05
CA ALA A 306 -11.23 -21.28 -13.73
C ALA A 306 -10.36 -21.58 -12.49
N ALA A 307 -10.94 -22.21 -11.48
CA ALA A 307 -10.23 -22.62 -10.26
C ALA A 307 -9.24 -23.77 -10.51
N ALA A 308 -9.58 -24.69 -11.43
CA ALA A 308 -8.72 -25.78 -11.88
C ALA A 308 -7.56 -25.31 -12.80
N GLY A 309 -7.60 -24.05 -13.26
CA GLY A 309 -6.55 -23.46 -14.10
C GLY A 309 -6.70 -23.71 -15.60
N GLU A 310 -7.89 -24.13 -16.05
CA GLU A 310 -8.20 -24.33 -17.46
C GLU A 310 -8.06 -23.01 -18.26
N PRO A 311 -7.59 -23.07 -19.52
CA PRO A 311 -7.30 -21.88 -20.29
C PRO A 311 -8.58 -21.05 -20.52
N PRO A 312 -8.48 -19.70 -20.55
CA PRO A 312 -9.64 -18.84 -20.74
C PRO A 312 -10.47 -19.16 -21.99
N LEU A 313 -9.85 -19.72 -23.03
CA LEU A 313 -10.53 -20.14 -24.26
C LEU A 313 -11.56 -21.26 -24.01
N ALA A 314 -11.24 -22.25 -23.18
CA ALA A 314 -12.16 -23.33 -22.86
C ALA A 314 -13.40 -22.80 -22.11
N ARG A 315 -13.21 -21.79 -21.25
CA ARG A 315 -14.27 -21.13 -20.48
C ARG A 315 -15.18 -20.25 -21.32
N LEU A 316 -14.64 -19.62 -22.38
CA LEU A 316 -15.45 -18.82 -23.30
C LEU A 316 -16.58 -19.63 -23.94
N SER A 317 -16.32 -20.89 -24.30
CA SER A 317 -17.36 -21.76 -24.88
C SER A 317 -18.51 -22.00 -23.90
N THR A 318 -18.21 -22.15 -22.61
CA THR A 318 -19.22 -22.33 -21.56
C THR A 318 -20.02 -21.03 -21.34
N TYR A 319 -19.37 -19.88 -21.33
CA TYR A 319 -20.08 -18.59 -21.24
C TYR A 319 -20.93 -18.31 -22.48
N GLN A 320 -20.45 -18.64 -23.68
CA GLN A 320 -21.23 -18.53 -24.92
C GLN A 320 -22.50 -19.38 -24.84
N HIS A 321 -22.42 -20.59 -24.30
CA HIS A 321 -23.59 -21.44 -24.15
C HIS A 321 -24.64 -20.90 -23.16
N VAL A 322 -24.21 -20.12 -22.17
CA VAL A 322 -25.10 -19.36 -21.30
C VAL A 322 -25.73 -18.19 -22.07
N LEU A 323 -24.91 -17.41 -22.78
CA LEU A 323 -25.34 -16.22 -23.53
C LEU A 323 -26.23 -16.53 -24.74
N GLU A 324 -26.15 -17.73 -25.32
CA GLU A 324 -27.07 -18.22 -26.35
C GLU A 324 -28.51 -18.37 -25.84
N ARG A 325 -28.68 -18.63 -24.54
CA ARG A 325 -29.99 -18.84 -23.92
C ARG A 325 -30.48 -17.61 -23.17
N ASP A 326 -29.58 -16.94 -22.48
CA ASP A 326 -29.83 -15.64 -21.86
C ASP A 326 -28.77 -14.64 -22.33
N PRO A 327 -29.08 -13.87 -23.40
CA PRO A 327 -28.17 -12.85 -23.92
C PRO A 327 -27.88 -11.71 -22.93
N ARG A 328 -28.67 -11.57 -21.85
CA ARG A 328 -28.58 -10.46 -20.90
C ARG A 328 -27.99 -10.84 -19.55
N ASP A 329 -27.62 -12.09 -19.36
CA ASP A 329 -26.95 -12.56 -18.15
C ASP A 329 -25.71 -11.70 -17.83
N LEU A 330 -25.83 -10.88 -16.78
CA LEU A 330 -24.78 -9.95 -16.37
C LEU A 330 -23.52 -10.71 -15.95
N SER A 331 -23.65 -11.80 -15.21
CA SER A 331 -22.55 -12.60 -14.70
C SER A 331 -21.75 -13.23 -15.84
N ALA A 332 -22.44 -13.83 -16.83
CA ALA A 332 -21.83 -14.41 -18.01
C ALA A 332 -21.16 -13.35 -18.91
N ARG A 333 -21.77 -12.17 -19.09
CA ARG A 333 -21.17 -11.05 -19.86
C ARG A 333 -19.93 -10.50 -19.17
N ILE A 334 -19.97 -10.27 -17.85
CA ILE A 334 -18.82 -9.81 -17.06
C ILE A 334 -17.71 -10.87 -17.06
N ALA A 335 -18.05 -12.16 -16.90
CA ALA A 335 -17.08 -13.26 -16.96
C ALA A 335 -16.46 -13.41 -18.37
N THR A 336 -17.25 -13.16 -19.42
CA THR A 336 -16.79 -13.10 -20.82
C THR A 336 -15.82 -11.94 -21.03
N VAL A 337 -16.14 -10.73 -20.55
CA VAL A 337 -15.22 -9.58 -20.57
C VAL A 337 -13.90 -9.94 -19.89
N ARG A 338 -13.95 -10.56 -18.70
CA ARG A 338 -12.75 -10.99 -17.97
C ARG A 338 -11.92 -12.01 -18.75
N ALA A 339 -12.57 -12.98 -19.40
CA ALA A 339 -11.91 -14.00 -20.22
C ALA A 339 -11.31 -13.40 -21.51
N LEU A 340 -12.03 -12.54 -22.22
CA LEU A 340 -11.57 -11.83 -23.42
C LEU A 340 -10.39 -10.91 -23.13
N VAL A 341 -10.44 -10.19 -22.01
CA VAL A 341 -9.32 -9.38 -21.51
C VAL A 341 -8.10 -10.25 -21.23
N SER A 342 -8.28 -11.43 -20.62
CA SER A 342 -7.21 -12.39 -20.36
C SER A 342 -6.59 -12.97 -21.66
N LEU A 343 -7.37 -13.03 -22.74
CA LEU A 343 -6.95 -13.47 -24.08
C LEU A 343 -6.43 -12.33 -24.96
N ARG A 344 -6.31 -11.10 -24.43
CA ARG A 344 -5.96 -9.87 -25.18
C ARG A 344 -6.93 -9.51 -26.32
N ARG A 345 -8.17 -10.01 -26.28
CA ARG A 345 -9.26 -9.61 -27.20
C ARG A 345 -9.99 -8.37 -26.63
N THR A 346 -9.26 -7.27 -26.48
CA THR A 346 -9.73 -6.07 -25.75
C THR A 346 -10.81 -5.29 -26.47
N ASP A 347 -10.88 -5.38 -27.80
CA ASP A 347 -11.87 -4.63 -28.59
C ASP A 347 -13.27 -5.20 -28.41
N GLU A 348 -13.42 -6.53 -28.50
CA GLU A 348 -14.68 -7.24 -28.22
C GLU A 348 -15.13 -7.01 -26.76
N ALA A 349 -14.18 -7.06 -25.81
CA ALA A 349 -14.48 -6.79 -24.42
C ALA A 349 -14.96 -5.33 -24.21
N ARG A 350 -14.43 -4.37 -25.00
CA ARG A 350 -14.81 -2.95 -24.94
C ARG A 350 -16.22 -2.70 -25.44
N GLU A 351 -16.62 -3.40 -26.50
CA GLU A 351 -18.00 -3.36 -27.01
C GLU A 351 -18.98 -3.85 -25.94
N ILE A 352 -18.72 -5.03 -25.34
CA ILE A 352 -19.60 -5.60 -24.31
C ILE A 352 -19.76 -4.65 -23.12
N VAL A 353 -18.68 -4.01 -22.64
CA VAL A 353 -18.77 -3.06 -21.52
C VAL A 353 -19.46 -1.75 -21.93
N ALA A 354 -19.28 -1.27 -23.16
CA ALA A 354 -19.99 -0.10 -23.64
C ALA A 354 -21.51 -0.35 -23.68
N ASP A 355 -21.91 -1.57 -24.05
CA ASP A 355 -23.31 -2.01 -24.02
C ASP A 355 -23.83 -2.09 -22.59
N LEU A 356 -23.09 -2.76 -21.70
CA LEU A 356 -23.44 -2.87 -20.28
C LEU A 356 -23.60 -1.50 -19.59
N ARG A 357 -22.75 -0.52 -19.91
CA ARG A 357 -22.85 0.84 -19.36
C ARG A 357 -24.07 1.62 -19.82
N ARG A 358 -24.55 1.35 -21.04
CA ARG A 358 -25.78 1.96 -21.56
C ARG A 358 -27.02 1.37 -20.90
N GLU A 359 -26.98 0.06 -20.64
CA GLU A 359 -28.08 -0.68 -20.01
C GLU A 359 -28.16 -0.44 -18.49
N LEU A 360 -27.01 -0.45 -17.80
CA LEU A 360 -26.90 -0.39 -16.34
C LEU A 360 -25.96 0.74 -15.88
N PRO A 361 -26.35 2.02 -16.01
CA PRO A 361 -25.53 3.14 -15.58
C PRO A 361 -25.35 3.15 -14.05
N GLY A 362 -24.10 3.26 -13.59
CA GLY A 362 -23.77 3.32 -12.16
C GLY A 362 -23.68 1.96 -11.45
N ASN A 363 -23.84 0.85 -12.18
CA ASN A 363 -23.66 -0.48 -11.61
C ASN A 363 -22.17 -0.76 -11.34
N ARG A 364 -21.85 -1.11 -10.08
CA ARG A 364 -20.46 -1.34 -9.62
C ARG A 364 -19.74 -2.45 -10.37
N GLN A 365 -20.43 -3.53 -10.74
CA GLN A 365 -19.82 -4.66 -11.45
C GLN A 365 -19.45 -4.26 -12.89
N VAL A 366 -20.31 -3.47 -13.53
CA VAL A 366 -20.07 -2.92 -14.88
C VAL A 366 -18.92 -1.91 -14.84
N ASP A 367 -18.86 -1.05 -13.83
CA ASP A 367 -17.73 -0.13 -13.67
C ASP A 367 -16.43 -0.85 -13.34
N ALA A 368 -16.46 -1.93 -12.55
CA ALA A 368 -15.31 -2.80 -12.33
C ALA A 368 -14.85 -3.46 -13.64
N ALA A 369 -15.77 -3.93 -14.48
CA ALA A 369 -15.44 -4.47 -15.80
C ALA A 369 -14.85 -3.41 -16.74
N ALA A 370 -15.35 -2.18 -16.67
CA ALA A 370 -14.77 -1.05 -17.40
C ALA A 370 -13.38 -0.64 -16.90
N MET A 371 -13.08 -0.83 -15.62
CA MET A 371 -11.72 -0.69 -15.10
C MET A 371 -10.78 -1.71 -15.72
N TRP A 372 -11.22 -2.97 -15.90
CA TRP A 372 -10.41 -3.99 -16.58
C TRP A 372 -10.02 -3.60 -18.01
N LEU A 373 -10.88 -2.83 -18.69
CA LEU A 373 -10.61 -2.33 -20.05
C LEU A 373 -9.74 -1.09 -20.13
N ARG A 374 -9.79 -0.23 -19.11
CA ARG A 374 -9.05 1.03 -19.15
C ARG A 374 -7.57 0.75 -19.33
N LYS A 375 -7.01 -0.24 -18.62
CA LYS A 375 -5.75 -0.94 -18.89
C LYS A 375 -5.68 -2.26 -18.10
N PRO A 376 -5.83 -3.45 -18.71
CA PRO A 376 -5.85 -4.75 -18.02
C PRO A 376 -4.59 -5.13 -17.23
N TRP A 377 -3.51 -4.38 -17.41
CA TRP A 377 -2.16 -4.66 -16.95
C TRP A 377 -1.58 -3.55 -16.06
N GLU A 378 -2.25 -2.39 -15.93
CA GLU A 378 -1.84 -1.41 -14.92
C GLU A 378 -2.46 -1.76 -13.58
N LEU A 379 -1.60 -1.91 -12.58
CA LEU A 379 -2.04 -2.10 -11.21
C LEU A 379 -2.74 -0.82 -10.75
N PRO A 380 -3.82 -0.93 -9.96
CA PRO A 380 -4.50 0.24 -9.42
C PRO A 380 -3.48 1.10 -8.66
N GLU A 381 -3.55 2.41 -8.86
CA GLU A 381 -2.81 3.37 -8.03
C GLU A 381 -3.05 3.05 -6.54
N PRO A 382 -2.08 3.29 -5.63
CA PRO A 382 -2.23 2.97 -4.22
C PRO A 382 -3.58 3.36 -3.59
N ARG A 383 -4.05 4.54 -3.97
CA ARG A 383 -5.32 5.12 -3.53
C ARG A 383 -6.58 4.39 -4.00
N THR A 384 -6.48 3.41 -4.88
CA THR A 384 -7.66 2.67 -5.39
C THR A 384 -7.99 1.44 -4.54
N ILE A 385 -7.05 0.97 -3.72
CA ILE A 385 -7.29 -0.09 -2.73
C ILE A 385 -7.61 0.57 -1.39
N GLU A 386 -8.65 1.41 -1.38
CA GLU A 386 -9.26 1.82 -0.11
C GLU A 386 -9.93 0.58 0.49
N MET A 387 -9.30 0.02 1.52
CA MET A 387 -9.99 -0.84 2.47
C MET A 387 -10.83 0.10 3.31
N ASN A 388 -12.16 0.06 3.15
CA ASN A 388 -13.07 0.94 3.89
C ASN A 388 -13.16 0.51 5.37
N ILE A 389 -12.05 0.62 6.11
CA ILE A 389 -11.92 0.27 7.51
C ILE A 389 -12.10 1.56 8.32
N ASP A 390 -13.34 1.88 8.68
CA ASP A 390 -13.61 3.02 9.56
C ASP A 390 -13.18 2.68 10.99
N ARG A 391 -12.30 3.52 11.57
CA ARG A 391 -11.83 3.43 12.96
C ARG A 391 -11.25 2.05 13.32
N PRO A 392 -10.14 1.63 12.69
CA PRO A 392 -9.51 0.32 12.93
C PRO A 392 -9.14 0.07 14.40
N TRP A 393 -8.79 1.13 15.14
CA TRP A 393 -8.49 1.06 16.59
C TRP A 393 -9.72 0.79 17.48
N ALA A 394 -10.94 0.98 16.98
CA ALA A 394 -12.16 0.67 17.72
C ALA A 394 -12.53 -0.82 17.63
N SER A 395 -12.26 -1.43 16.48
CA SER A 395 -12.52 -2.85 16.18
C SER A 395 -11.31 -3.75 16.43
N LYS A 396 -10.17 -3.19 16.89
CA LYS A 396 -8.87 -3.87 17.01
C LYS A 396 -8.37 -4.49 15.71
N LYS A 397 -8.80 -3.95 14.57
CA LYS A 397 -8.35 -4.33 13.22
C LYS A 397 -7.13 -3.51 12.78
N ASP A 398 -6.36 -3.00 13.74
CA ASP A 398 -5.13 -2.22 13.56
C ASP A 398 -3.86 -3.02 13.88
N ASP A 399 -3.98 -4.34 14.05
CA ASP A 399 -2.82 -5.21 14.18
C ASP A 399 -2.07 -5.32 12.83
N PRO A 400 -0.74 -5.08 12.79
CA PRO A 400 0.01 -5.02 11.53
C PRO A 400 -0.05 -6.29 10.68
N GLU A 401 -0.03 -7.47 11.29
CA GLU A 401 -0.10 -8.74 10.55
C GLU A 401 -1.51 -8.94 10.00
N GLN A 402 -2.54 -8.66 10.81
CA GLN A 402 -3.92 -8.71 10.37
C GLN A 402 -4.21 -7.70 9.23
N VAL A 403 -3.66 -6.49 9.31
CA VAL A 403 -3.79 -5.46 8.26
C VAL A 403 -3.09 -5.92 6.98
N LEU A 404 -1.92 -6.53 7.08
CA LEU A 404 -1.20 -7.09 5.93
C LEU A 404 -1.99 -8.21 5.26
N ASP A 405 -2.58 -9.12 6.03
CA ASP A 405 -3.42 -10.21 5.52
C ASP A 405 -4.69 -9.69 4.85
N LEU A 406 -5.34 -8.72 5.49
CA LEU A 406 -6.52 -8.04 4.96
C LEU A 406 -6.21 -7.33 3.64
N LEU A 407 -5.12 -6.56 3.58
CA LEU A 407 -4.65 -5.92 2.36
C LEU A 407 -4.29 -6.94 1.29
N THR A 408 -3.59 -8.02 1.65
CA THR A 408 -3.20 -9.07 0.70
C THR A 408 -4.43 -9.72 0.08
N ASN A 409 -5.45 -10.04 0.88
CA ASN A 409 -6.72 -10.56 0.39
C ASN A 409 -7.46 -9.54 -0.49
N ALA A 410 -7.53 -8.27 -0.08
CA ALA A 410 -8.13 -7.21 -0.87
C ALA A 410 -7.42 -7.02 -2.22
N VAL A 411 -6.08 -7.12 -2.25
CA VAL A 411 -5.26 -7.09 -3.46
C VAL A 411 -5.55 -8.28 -4.35
N CYS A 412 -5.59 -9.51 -3.81
CA CYS A 412 -5.93 -10.70 -4.58
C CYS A 412 -7.30 -10.59 -5.26
N VAL A 413 -8.29 -10.09 -4.52
CA VAL A 413 -9.67 -9.93 -5.01
C VAL A 413 -9.77 -8.78 -6.02
N LYS A 414 -9.29 -7.57 -5.69
CA LYS A 414 -9.38 -6.39 -6.58
C LYS A 414 -8.58 -6.55 -7.86
N LEU A 415 -7.45 -7.26 -7.82
CA LEU A 415 -6.63 -7.55 -9.02
C LEU A 415 -7.13 -8.78 -9.80
N GLY A 416 -8.13 -9.51 -9.31
CA GLY A 416 -8.63 -10.73 -9.95
C GLY A 416 -7.53 -11.79 -10.15
N LEU A 417 -6.61 -11.93 -9.20
CA LEU A 417 -5.50 -12.88 -9.32
C LEU A 417 -6.04 -14.31 -9.32
N ALA A 418 -5.63 -15.13 -10.30
CA ALA A 418 -5.94 -16.55 -10.32
C ALA A 418 -5.46 -17.23 -9.02
N ARG A 419 -6.18 -18.25 -8.53
CA ARG A 419 -5.86 -18.96 -7.27
C ARG A 419 -4.37 -19.37 -7.14
N PRO A 420 -3.67 -19.84 -8.19
CA PRO A 420 -2.25 -20.17 -8.10
C PRO A 420 -1.34 -18.95 -7.90
N VAL A 421 -1.75 -17.78 -8.37
CA VAL A 421 -1.00 -16.51 -8.21
C VAL A 421 -1.33 -15.86 -6.86
N ALA A 422 -2.60 -15.94 -6.43
CA ALA A 422 -3.03 -15.47 -5.12
C ALA A 422 -2.40 -16.28 -3.97
N SER A 423 -2.36 -17.61 -4.09
CA SER A 423 -1.67 -18.48 -3.12
C SER A 423 -0.17 -18.17 -3.05
N ARG A 424 0.49 -17.97 -4.20
CA ARG A 424 1.89 -17.55 -4.25
C ARG A 424 2.14 -16.17 -3.66
N LEU A 425 1.24 -15.21 -3.90
CA LEU A 425 1.32 -13.91 -3.26
C LEU A 425 1.23 -14.06 -1.74
N ARG A 426 0.29 -14.86 -1.24
CA ARG A 426 0.16 -15.13 0.20
C ARG A 426 1.38 -15.83 0.80
N GLU A 427 1.92 -16.83 0.12
CA GLU A 427 3.16 -17.52 0.54
C GLU A 427 4.33 -16.53 0.63
N ARG A 428 4.49 -15.68 -0.38
CA ARG A 428 5.55 -14.66 -0.40
C ARG A 428 5.34 -13.56 0.62
N VAL A 429 4.09 -13.19 0.89
CA VAL A 429 3.73 -12.28 1.98
C VAL A 429 3.99 -12.94 3.34
N ALA A 430 3.82 -14.25 3.48
CA ALA A 430 4.18 -14.96 4.70
C ALA A 430 5.71 -15.02 4.90
N GLU A 431 6.50 -15.20 3.82
CA GLU A 431 7.97 -15.19 3.85
C GLU A 431 8.55 -13.78 4.10
N ASP A 432 8.11 -12.79 3.31
CA ASP A 432 8.63 -11.42 3.30
C ASP A 432 7.81 -10.47 4.21
N GLY A 433 6.78 -10.95 4.91
CA GLY A 433 5.80 -10.11 5.62
C GLY A 433 6.39 -9.15 6.62
N LYS A 434 7.43 -9.61 7.34
CA LYS A 434 8.20 -8.78 8.26
C LYS A 434 8.95 -7.66 7.54
N VAL A 435 9.52 -7.96 6.38
CA VAL A 435 10.24 -6.99 5.55
C VAL A 435 9.25 -5.97 4.96
N LEU A 436 8.05 -6.40 4.57
CA LEU A 436 6.99 -5.51 4.07
C LEU A 436 6.55 -4.51 5.12
N LEU A 437 6.23 -5.01 6.32
CA LEU A 437 5.80 -4.15 7.41
C LEU A 437 6.97 -3.30 7.95
N GLN A 438 8.20 -3.79 7.85
CA GLN A 438 9.41 -3.02 8.14
C GLN A 438 9.58 -1.81 7.18
N ARG A 439 9.15 -1.91 5.92
CA ARG A 439 9.21 -0.78 4.97
C ARG A 439 8.22 0.33 5.30
N ALA A 440 7.02 -0.05 5.73
CA ALA A 440 5.97 0.87 6.13
C ALA A 440 6.04 1.26 7.63
N PHE A 441 7.21 1.06 8.26
CA PHE A 441 7.38 1.25 9.70
C PHE A 441 7.23 2.72 10.11
N GLU A 442 7.70 3.67 9.30
CA GLU A 442 7.59 5.09 9.62
C GLU A 442 6.12 5.53 9.66
N GLU A 443 5.34 5.15 8.66
CA GLU A 443 3.91 5.45 8.57
C GLU A 443 3.10 4.69 9.64
N GLU A 444 3.53 3.48 10.01
CA GLU A 444 2.98 2.76 11.17
C GLU A 444 3.15 3.59 12.45
N GLN A 445 4.34 4.15 12.70
CA GLN A 445 4.59 4.97 13.89
C GLN A 445 3.76 6.26 13.89
N GLU A 446 3.59 6.91 12.73
CA GLU A 446 2.70 8.07 12.61
C GLU A 446 1.25 7.71 12.95
N TYR A 447 0.77 6.57 12.45
CA TYR A 447 -0.57 6.07 12.75
C TYR A 447 -0.74 5.78 14.25
N LEU A 448 0.15 4.99 14.85
CA LEU A 448 0.09 4.63 16.27
C LEU A 448 0.10 5.89 17.15
N TYR A 449 0.89 6.90 16.77
CA TYR A 449 0.91 8.20 17.46
C TYR A 449 -0.43 8.95 17.34
N ALA A 450 -1.01 9.02 16.15
CA ALA A 450 -2.30 9.68 15.92
C ALA A 450 -3.44 8.96 16.66
N ARG A 451 -3.41 7.62 16.67
CA ARG A 451 -4.34 6.75 17.38
C ARG A 451 -4.29 6.96 18.89
N ASP A 452 -3.11 6.83 19.50
CA ASP A 452 -2.93 6.97 20.95
C ASP A 452 -3.37 8.37 21.43
N ARG A 453 -3.07 9.40 20.62
CA ARG A 453 -3.52 10.77 20.87
C ARG A 453 -5.03 10.91 20.83
N PHE A 454 -5.70 10.25 19.86
CA PHE A 454 -7.15 10.25 19.76
C PHE A 454 -7.79 9.53 20.96
N VAL A 455 -7.33 8.32 21.30
CA VAL A 455 -7.84 7.52 22.42
C VAL A 455 -7.71 8.29 23.74
N ALA A 456 -6.54 8.87 24.02
CA ALA A 456 -6.31 9.66 25.23
C ALA A 456 -7.18 10.92 25.32
N ARG A 457 -7.61 11.47 24.18
CA ARG A 457 -8.48 12.66 24.12
C ARG A 457 -9.96 12.26 24.21
N ALA A 458 -10.33 11.13 23.62
CA ALA A 458 -11.67 10.55 23.70
C ALA A 458 -12.00 10.10 25.13
N GLU A 459 -11.06 9.46 25.83
CA GLU A 459 -11.23 9.11 27.25
C GLU A 459 -11.41 10.33 28.13
N ARG A 460 -10.63 11.40 27.89
CA ARG A 460 -10.80 12.68 28.58
C ARG A 460 -12.15 13.31 28.33
N ALA A 461 -12.62 13.34 27.08
CA ALA A 461 -13.95 13.84 26.76
C ALA A 461 -15.05 13.02 27.47
N ARG A 462 -14.87 11.69 27.56
CA ARG A 462 -15.80 10.78 28.25
C ARG A 462 -15.86 11.03 29.76
N LYS A 463 -14.69 11.15 30.41
CA LYS A 463 -14.58 11.43 31.86
C LYS A 463 -14.89 12.89 32.22
N GLY A 464 -14.72 13.81 31.28
CA GLY A 464 -14.88 15.25 31.45
C GLY A 464 -16.22 15.80 30.95
N ILE A 465 -17.22 14.96 30.69
CA ILE A 465 -18.53 15.39 30.18
C ILE A 465 -19.20 16.42 31.10
N VAL A 466 -19.04 16.29 32.41
CA VAL A 466 -19.56 17.25 33.40
C VAL A 466 -18.85 18.60 33.29
N TRP A 467 -17.54 18.58 33.08
CA TRP A 467 -16.72 19.79 32.87
C TRP A 467 -16.96 20.44 31.51
N TRP A 468 -17.27 19.64 30.49
CA TRP A 468 -17.71 20.11 29.19
C TRP A 468 -19.08 20.80 29.28
N LEU A 469 -20.06 20.16 29.93
CA LEU A 469 -21.37 20.75 30.22
C LEU A 469 -21.21 22.04 31.03
N LEU A 470 -20.38 22.03 32.08
CA LEU A 470 -20.06 23.23 32.86
C LEU A 470 -19.44 24.34 32.00
N GLY A 471 -18.53 23.99 31.10
CA GLY A 471 -17.92 24.94 30.16
C GLY A 471 -18.93 25.53 29.18
N VAL A 472 -19.87 24.72 28.68
CA VAL A 472 -20.98 25.16 27.82
C VAL A 472 -21.95 26.05 28.61
N THR A 473 -22.36 25.66 29.82
CA THR A 473 -23.27 26.45 30.64
C THR A 473 -22.66 27.76 31.10
N LEU A 474 -21.38 27.79 31.48
CA LEU A 474 -20.66 29.02 31.83
C LEU A 474 -20.52 29.96 30.63
N PHE A 475 -20.30 29.41 29.43
CA PHE A 475 -20.21 30.19 28.20
C PHE A 475 -21.59 30.75 27.78
N GLU A 476 -22.63 29.92 27.79
CA GLU A 476 -23.99 30.31 27.43
C GLU A 476 -24.60 31.29 28.46
N SER A 477 -24.37 31.06 29.76
CA SER A 477 -24.84 31.98 30.82
C SER A 477 -24.14 33.34 30.77
N ALA A 478 -22.85 33.40 30.47
CA ALA A 478 -22.13 34.67 30.33
C ALA A 478 -22.64 35.50 29.13
N LEU A 479 -22.99 34.85 28.02
CA LEU A 479 -23.62 35.50 26.86
C LEU A 479 -25.04 36.00 27.15
N LEU A 480 -25.82 35.22 27.90
CA LEU A 480 -27.16 35.61 28.35
C LEU A 480 -27.10 36.82 29.29
N PHE A 481 -26.14 36.84 30.22
CA PHE A 481 -25.88 37.97 31.11
C PHE A 481 -25.45 39.23 30.33
N ALA A 482 -24.63 39.08 29.28
CA ALA A 482 -24.25 40.19 28.42
C ALA A 482 -25.47 40.79 27.67
N ALA A 483 -26.35 39.94 27.14
CA ALA A 483 -27.58 40.39 26.49
C ALA A 483 -28.55 41.09 27.46
N LEU A 484 -28.70 40.56 28.69
CA LEU A 484 -29.49 41.17 29.75
C LEU A 484 -28.91 42.52 30.21
N ALA A 485 -27.59 42.64 30.29
CA ALA A 485 -26.92 43.90 30.63
C ALA A 485 -27.13 44.98 29.55
N ILE A 486 -27.15 44.59 28.28
CA ILE A 486 -27.47 45.50 27.15
C ILE A 486 -28.93 45.97 27.22
N ALA A 487 -29.87 45.06 27.52
CA ALA A 487 -31.28 45.41 27.69
C ALA A 487 -31.50 46.35 28.90
N LEU A 488 -30.81 46.09 30.01
CA LEU A 488 -30.87 46.89 31.24
C LEU A 488 -30.28 48.30 31.03
N LEU A 489 -29.20 48.42 30.26
CA LEU A 489 -28.63 49.71 29.85
C LEU A 489 -29.61 50.56 29.07
N GLY A 490 -30.31 49.94 28.11
CA GLY A 490 -31.34 50.62 27.32
C GLY A 490 -32.47 51.16 28.19
N TRP A 491 -32.82 50.42 29.25
CA TRP A 491 -33.82 50.84 30.24
C TRP A 491 -33.32 51.98 31.14
N LEU A 492 -32.07 51.92 31.61
CA LEU A 492 -31.49 52.93 32.52
C LEU A 492 -31.06 54.23 31.84
N ALA A 493 -30.86 54.25 30.52
CA ALA A 493 -30.51 55.46 29.76
C ALA A 493 -31.66 56.49 29.66
N GLY A 494 -32.84 56.21 30.22
CA GLY A 494 -33.88 57.22 30.44
C GLY A 494 -34.58 57.76 29.19
N ALA A 495 -34.41 57.12 28.02
CA ALA A 495 -35.22 57.43 26.86
C ALA A 495 -36.59 56.72 27.01
N PRO A 496 -37.72 57.45 27.00
CA PRO A 496 -39.02 56.80 26.99
C PRO A 496 -39.14 56.02 25.68
N PHE A 497 -39.18 54.69 25.79
CA PHE A 497 -39.42 53.80 24.66
C PHE A 497 -40.78 54.13 24.04
N SER A 498 -40.80 54.97 23.02
CA SER A 498 -41.98 55.21 22.19
C SER A 498 -41.71 54.66 20.79
N GLY A 499 -42.55 53.73 20.35
CA GLY A 499 -42.43 53.05 19.06
C GLY A 499 -41.70 51.69 19.11
N TRP A 500 -40.96 51.37 18.05
CA TRP A 500 -40.49 50.03 17.66
C TRP A 500 -39.27 49.52 18.46
N GLN A 501 -38.77 50.36 19.37
CA GLN A 501 -37.57 50.16 20.17
C GLN A 501 -37.65 49.01 21.21
N PRO A 502 -38.80 48.70 21.86
CA PRO A 502 -38.93 47.49 22.69
C PRO A 502 -38.82 46.21 21.87
N GLY A 503 -39.28 46.25 20.60
CA GLY A 503 -39.16 45.15 19.65
C GLY A 503 -37.71 44.87 19.25
N LEU A 504 -36.87 45.89 19.17
CA LEU A 504 -35.42 45.74 18.94
C LEU A 504 -34.68 45.23 20.19
N ALA A 505 -35.04 45.70 21.38
CA ALA A 505 -34.44 45.25 22.64
C ALA A 505 -34.78 43.78 22.98
N ALA A 506 -36.00 43.34 22.66
CA ALA A 506 -36.41 41.93 22.78
C ALA A 506 -35.98 41.08 21.56
N GLY A 507 -35.85 41.70 20.38
CA GLY A 507 -35.51 41.03 19.12
C GLY A 507 -34.03 40.70 18.97
N LEU A 508 -33.12 41.52 19.52
CA LEU A 508 -31.67 41.27 19.46
C LEU A 508 -31.25 39.93 20.11
N PRO A 509 -31.70 39.57 21.33
CA PRO A 509 -31.44 38.27 21.93
C PRO A 509 -32.00 37.08 21.10
N VAL A 510 -33.17 37.27 20.49
CA VAL A 510 -33.85 36.26 19.66
C VAL A 510 -33.15 36.09 18.31
N LEU A 511 -32.77 37.18 17.65
CA LEU A 511 -31.98 37.20 16.42
C LEU A 511 -30.59 36.58 16.66
N PHE A 512 -30.01 36.82 17.84
CA PHE A 512 -28.74 36.24 18.26
C PHE A 512 -28.84 34.71 18.47
N LEU A 513 -29.89 34.24 19.15
CA LEU A 513 -30.20 32.81 19.23
C LEU A 513 -30.46 32.21 17.84
N ALA A 514 -31.13 32.95 16.95
CA ALA A 514 -31.41 32.55 15.58
C ALA A 514 -30.18 32.54 14.67
N ILE A 515 -29.07 33.21 15.01
CA ILE A 515 -27.79 33.18 14.27
C ILE A 515 -26.82 32.14 14.87
N ALA A 516 -26.81 31.99 16.20
CA ALA A 516 -25.93 31.05 16.89
C ALA A 516 -26.35 29.58 16.68
N VAL A 517 -27.66 29.30 16.62
CA VAL A 517 -28.18 27.93 16.42
C VAL A 517 -27.88 27.37 15.01
N PRO A 518 -28.05 28.11 13.90
CA PRO A 518 -27.70 27.61 12.56
C PRO A 518 -26.21 27.49 12.29
N ASN A 519 -25.36 28.33 12.89
CA ASN A 519 -23.91 28.22 12.73
C ASN A 519 -23.35 26.91 13.33
N ARG A 520 -24.04 26.38 14.35
CA ARG A 520 -23.84 25.03 14.93
C ARG A 520 -24.07 23.90 13.93
N ILE A 521 -24.86 24.15 12.88
CA ILE A 521 -25.27 23.17 11.85
C ILE A 521 -24.41 23.31 10.57
N ARG A 522 -24.03 24.52 10.16
CA ARG A 522 -23.42 24.78 8.83
C ARG A 522 -21.89 24.98 8.79
N LYS A 523 -21.17 25.04 9.92
CA LYS A 523 -19.69 25.21 9.97
C LYS A 523 -19.17 26.32 9.02
N LEU A 524 -19.49 27.58 9.32
CA LEU A 524 -18.93 28.72 8.58
C LEU A 524 -17.40 28.88 8.84
N PRO A 525 -16.63 29.45 7.89
CA PRO A 525 -15.17 29.54 7.96
C PRO A 525 -14.62 30.59 8.95
N VAL A 526 -15.48 31.38 9.59
CA VAL A 526 -15.12 32.42 10.56
C VAL A 526 -15.65 32.00 11.93
N ASP A 527 -14.80 32.08 12.96
CA ASP A 527 -15.09 31.70 14.34
C ASP A 527 -16.02 32.75 15.00
N LEU A 528 -17.26 32.84 14.51
CA LEU A 528 -18.27 33.84 14.86
C LEU A 528 -18.50 33.92 16.38
N ASP A 529 -18.35 32.80 17.10
CA ASP A 529 -18.42 32.71 18.56
C ASP A 529 -17.42 33.64 19.26
N LEU A 530 -16.20 33.80 18.71
CA LEU A 530 -15.17 34.69 19.28
C LEU A 530 -15.53 36.15 19.06
N VAL A 531 -15.99 36.50 17.86
CA VAL A 531 -16.36 37.86 17.49
C VAL A 531 -17.55 38.33 18.33
N LEU A 532 -18.56 37.47 18.52
CA LEU A 532 -19.72 37.77 19.33
C LEU A 532 -19.39 37.87 20.82
N ALA A 533 -18.46 37.06 21.33
CA ALA A 533 -17.95 37.17 22.70
C ALA A 533 -17.19 38.49 22.93
N ILE A 534 -16.40 38.95 21.96
CA ILE A 534 -15.69 40.24 22.03
C ILE A 534 -16.66 41.41 22.01
N LEU A 535 -17.65 41.40 21.10
CA LEU A 535 -18.68 42.43 21.02
C LEU A 535 -19.55 42.48 22.29
N GLY A 536 -19.95 41.32 22.82
CA GLY A 536 -20.67 41.22 24.09
C GLY A 536 -19.84 41.72 25.28
N GLY A 537 -18.55 41.40 25.32
CA GLY A 537 -17.62 41.89 26.35
C GLY A 537 -17.44 43.42 26.31
N LEU A 538 -17.32 44.01 25.12
CA LEU A 538 -17.26 45.47 24.94
C LEU A 538 -18.56 46.16 25.36
N ALA A 539 -19.71 45.55 25.09
CA ALA A 539 -21.01 46.08 25.50
C ALA A 539 -21.19 46.02 27.03
N VAL A 540 -20.78 44.93 27.67
CA VAL A 540 -20.78 44.80 29.15
C VAL A 540 -19.82 45.79 29.80
N LEU A 541 -18.66 46.04 29.19
CA LEU A 541 -17.70 47.07 29.64
C LEU A 541 -18.33 48.45 29.61
N ALA A 542 -18.91 48.84 28.48
CA ALA A 542 -19.58 50.13 28.34
C ALA A 542 -20.73 50.28 29.35
N ALA A 543 -21.49 49.20 29.59
CA ALA A 543 -22.59 49.14 30.53
C ALA A 543 -22.18 49.40 31.97
N SER A 544 -21.22 48.61 32.43
CA SER A 544 -20.81 48.54 33.81
C SER A 544 -19.98 49.75 34.21
N VAL A 545 -19.20 50.32 33.28
CA VAL A 545 -18.52 51.60 33.47
C VAL A 545 -19.53 52.75 33.57
N TRP A 546 -20.52 52.82 32.68
CA TRP A 546 -21.54 53.88 32.72
C TRP A 546 -22.39 53.84 33.99
N LEU A 547 -22.88 52.65 34.39
CA LEU A 547 -23.62 52.48 35.64
C LEU A 547 -22.77 52.79 36.89
N GLY A 548 -21.51 52.36 36.88
CA GLY A 548 -20.57 52.64 37.95
C GLY A 548 -20.37 54.13 38.13
N ILE A 549 -20.17 54.87 37.02
CA ILE A 549 -20.00 56.33 37.05
C ILE A 549 -21.26 57.01 37.62
N LEU A 550 -22.45 56.57 37.21
CA LEU A 550 -23.73 57.12 37.67
C LEU A 550 -24.00 56.91 39.17
N ARG A 551 -23.58 55.78 39.76
CA ARG A 551 -23.88 55.47 41.17
C ARG A 551 -22.74 55.75 42.16
N LEU A 552 -21.48 55.63 41.73
CA LEU A 552 -20.31 55.64 42.62
C LEU A 552 -19.33 56.77 42.30
N GLY A 553 -19.64 57.60 41.30
CA GLY A 553 -18.78 58.68 40.81
C GLY A 553 -17.70 58.21 39.84
N PRO A 554 -17.03 59.14 39.13
CA PRO A 554 -16.20 58.81 37.97
C PRO A 554 -14.97 57.96 38.30
N GLY A 555 -14.38 58.11 39.49
CA GLY A 555 -13.20 57.33 39.88
C GLY A 555 -13.52 55.87 40.23
N PHE A 556 -14.42 55.67 41.20
CA PHE A 556 -14.77 54.33 41.70
C PHE A 556 -15.63 53.54 40.72
N GLY A 557 -16.47 54.23 39.94
CA GLY A 557 -17.35 53.62 38.94
C GLY A 557 -16.61 52.94 37.79
N ILE A 558 -15.54 53.55 37.28
CA ILE A 558 -14.73 52.99 36.19
C ILE A 558 -14.01 51.72 36.67
N LEU A 559 -13.44 51.74 37.89
CA LEU A 559 -12.76 50.58 38.49
C LEU A 559 -13.72 49.41 38.73
N ALA A 560 -14.92 49.67 39.25
CA ALA A 560 -15.93 48.65 39.45
C ALA A 560 -16.41 48.03 38.11
N GLY A 561 -16.62 48.87 37.08
CA GLY A 561 -17.02 48.42 35.74
C GLY A 561 -15.95 47.56 35.04
N LEU A 562 -14.68 47.97 35.14
CA LEU A 562 -13.55 47.17 34.64
C LEU A 562 -13.44 45.82 35.36
N GLY A 563 -13.66 45.79 36.68
CA GLY A 563 -13.65 44.57 37.47
C GLY A 563 -14.71 43.56 37.02
N VAL A 564 -15.96 44.00 36.84
CA VAL A 564 -17.06 43.15 36.34
C VAL A 564 -16.75 42.61 34.96
N THR A 565 -16.18 43.44 34.07
CA THR A 565 -15.86 43.02 32.71
C THR A 565 -14.73 41.98 32.68
N LEU A 566 -13.69 42.14 33.51
CA LEU A 566 -12.63 41.16 33.66
C LEU A 566 -13.15 39.80 34.15
N VAL A 567 -14.12 39.82 35.08
CA VAL A 567 -14.79 38.59 35.55
C VAL A 567 -15.55 37.92 34.40
N VAL A 568 -16.37 38.68 33.65
CA VAL A 568 -17.15 38.14 32.53
C VAL A 568 -16.25 37.55 31.44
N ILE A 569 -15.20 38.28 31.03
CA ILE A 569 -14.19 37.82 30.08
C ILE A 569 -13.49 36.55 30.60
N GLY A 570 -13.16 36.52 31.90
CA GLY A 570 -12.58 35.37 32.58
C GLY A 570 -13.48 34.13 32.52
N THR A 571 -14.79 34.27 32.75
CA THR A 571 -15.78 33.19 32.64
C THR A 571 -15.95 32.71 31.20
N VAL A 572 -15.97 33.61 30.21
CA VAL A 572 -16.12 33.25 28.79
C VAL A 572 -14.88 32.49 28.30
N LEU A 573 -13.67 32.99 28.59
CA LEU A 573 -12.42 32.33 28.23
C LEU A 573 -12.25 31.01 29.01
N GLY A 574 -12.64 30.98 30.27
CA GLY A 574 -12.64 29.77 31.11
C GLY A 574 -13.59 28.71 30.58
N GLY A 575 -14.84 29.08 30.29
CA GLY A 575 -15.86 28.21 29.73
C GLY A 575 -15.47 27.65 28.36
N ARG A 576 -14.94 28.50 27.48
CA ARG A 576 -14.41 28.07 26.15
C ARG A 576 -13.22 27.12 26.29
N ARG A 577 -12.26 27.40 27.16
CA ARG A 577 -11.12 26.50 27.42
C ARG A 577 -11.58 25.15 27.95
N LEU A 578 -12.55 25.13 28.88
CA LEU A 578 -13.14 23.90 29.40
C LEU A 578 -13.87 23.12 28.29
N ARG A 579 -14.67 23.81 27.48
CA ARG A 579 -15.39 23.26 26.32
C ARG A 579 -14.43 22.62 25.31
N ASP A 580 -13.41 23.35 24.86
CA ASP A 580 -12.49 22.88 23.81
C ASP A 580 -11.55 21.76 24.32
N ARG A 581 -11.24 21.76 25.62
CA ARG A 581 -10.39 20.73 26.27
C ARG A 581 -11.10 19.37 26.39
N PHE A 582 -12.42 19.37 26.52
CA PHE A 582 -13.25 18.16 26.67
C PHE A 582 -14.16 17.89 25.46
N ALA A 583 -14.02 18.64 24.36
CA ALA A 583 -14.74 18.39 23.12
C ALA A 583 -14.40 17.01 22.54
N LYS A 584 -15.39 16.36 21.92
CA LYS A 584 -15.19 15.07 21.22
C LYS A 584 -14.15 15.25 20.10
N PRO A 585 -13.01 14.51 20.13
CA PRO A 585 -12.01 14.60 19.08
C PRO A 585 -12.53 14.03 17.75
N SER A 586 -12.10 14.58 16.62
CA SER A 586 -12.43 14.03 15.30
C SER A 586 -11.55 12.82 14.97
N ALA A 587 -12.17 11.77 14.42
CA ALA A 587 -11.47 10.55 14.00
C ALA A 587 -10.69 10.72 12.67
N ARG A 588 -10.82 11.86 11.98
CA ARG A 588 -10.22 12.08 10.65
C ARG A 588 -8.69 12.03 10.63
N ALA A 589 -8.04 12.54 11.67
CA ALA A 589 -6.58 12.57 11.73
C ALA A 589 -5.97 11.16 11.88
N PRO A 590 -6.39 10.32 12.84
CA PRO A 590 -5.88 8.95 12.92
C PRO A 590 -6.32 8.09 11.73
N GLN A 591 -7.51 8.32 11.16
CA GLN A 591 -7.93 7.62 9.93
C GLN A 591 -7.00 7.94 8.76
N ARG A 592 -6.72 9.22 8.48
CA ARG A 592 -5.80 9.60 7.41
C ARG A 592 -4.39 9.05 7.60
N ALA A 593 -3.92 8.96 8.84
CA ALA A 593 -2.61 8.37 9.12
C ALA A 593 -2.62 6.85 8.85
N PHE A 594 -3.74 6.18 9.18
CA PHE A 594 -3.95 4.77 8.83
C PHE A 594 -4.00 4.56 7.31
N ASP A 595 -4.74 5.39 6.59
CA ASP A 595 -4.85 5.30 5.13
C ASP A 595 -3.47 5.48 4.46
N ARG A 596 -2.63 6.39 4.97
CA ARG A 596 -1.24 6.54 4.50
C ARG A 596 -0.38 5.31 4.80
N TRP A 597 -0.58 4.69 5.95
CA TRP A 597 0.11 3.45 6.30
C TRP A 597 -0.31 2.30 5.36
N LEU A 598 -1.61 2.16 5.07
CA LEU A 598 -2.11 1.20 4.08
C LEU A 598 -1.52 1.47 2.68
N ASP A 599 -1.50 2.73 2.25
CA ASP A 599 -0.92 3.15 0.97
C ASP A 599 0.57 2.77 0.88
N SER A 600 1.32 2.92 1.98
CA SER A 600 2.74 2.54 2.03
C SER A 600 2.93 1.02 2.00
N ILE A 601 2.16 0.25 2.78
CA ILE A 601 2.20 -1.22 2.75
C ILE A 601 1.86 -1.72 1.34
N TYR A 602 0.82 -1.16 0.72
CA TYR A 602 0.42 -1.54 -0.63
C TYR A 602 1.46 -1.11 -1.67
N GLY A 603 1.75 0.19 -1.77
CA GLY A 603 2.58 0.76 -2.84
C GLY A 603 4.05 0.34 -2.78
N ASN A 604 4.65 0.38 -1.59
CA ASN A 604 6.09 0.12 -1.39
C ASN A 604 6.40 -1.37 -1.11
N GLY A 605 5.37 -2.16 -0.81
CA GLY A 605 5.48 -3.54 -0.37
C GLY A 605 4.73 -4.54 -1.24
N LEU A 606 3.42 -4.63 -1.04
CA LEU A 606 2.57 -5.66 -1.65
C LEU A 606 2.47 -5.55 -3.16
N LEU A 607 2.50 -4.34 -3.71
CA LEU A 607 2.37 -4.09 -5.14
C LEU A 607 3.55 -4.70 -5.94
N PRO A 608 4.83 -4.42 -5.60
CA PRO A 608 5.97 -5.14 -6.16
C PRO A 608 5.90 -6.67 -5.99
N LEU A 609 5.40 -7.16 -4.86
CA LEU A 609 5.25 -8.60 -4.64
C LEU A 609 4.12 -9.21 -5.47
N ALA A 610 3.01 -8.50 -5.67
CA ALA A 610 1.91 -8.93 -6.52
C ALA A 610 2.35 -9.00 -7.99
N ILE A 611 3.18 -8.04 -8.44
CA ILE A 611 3.86 -8.11 -9.75
C ILE A 611 4.74 -9.36 -9.82
N GLY A 612 5.58 -9.58 -8.81
CA GLY A 612 6.51 -10.71 -8.75
C GLY A 612 5.85 -12.08 -8.57
N ALA A 613 4.70 -12.17 -7.90
CA ALA A 613 3.93 -13.40 -7.74
C ALA A 613 3.21 -13.80 -9.04
N ARG A 614 2.87 -12.79 -9.86
CA ARG A 614 2.31 -12.97 -11.21
C ARG A 614 3.36 -13.40 -12.22
N ALA A 615 4.64 -13.04 -12.01
CA ALA A 615 5.76 -13.55 -12.79
C ALA A 615 5.97 -15.06 -12.53
N SER A 616 6.29 -15.84 -13.57
CA SER A 616 6.45 -17.29 -13.39
C SER A 616 7.73 -17.61 -12.59
N LEU A 617 7.61 -18.38 -11.50
CA LEU A 617 8.77 -18.94 -10.77
C LEU A 617 9.56 -19.99 -11.56
N LYS A 618 9.01 -20.48 -12.68
CA LYS A 618 9.82 -21.22 -13.65
C LYS A 618 10.81 -20.22 -14.22
N ARG A 619 12.11 -20.50 -14.01
CA ARG A 619 13.20 -19.85 -14.73
C ARG A 619 12.82 -19.78 -16.20
N ILE A 620 12.56 -18.58 -16.70
CA ILE A 620 12.13 -18.39 -18.08
C ILE A 620 13.40 -18.39 -18.90
N TYR A 621 13.60 -19.45 -19.68
CA TYR A 621 14.72 -19.54 -20.60
C TYR A 621 14.26 -19.16 -21.99
N ARG A 622 14.65 -17.96 -22.44
CA ARG A 622 14.37 -17.47 -23.80
C ARG A 622 15.55 -16.66 -24.32
N THR A 623 15.83 -16.83 -25.59
CA THR A 623 16.91 -16.10 -26.30
C THR A 623 16.39 -14.87 -27.04
N TYR A 624 15.13 -14.49 -26.85
CA TYR A 624 14.54 -13.27 -27.38
C TYR A 624 13.89 -12.48 -26.25
N LEU A 625 13.94 -11.15 -26.34
CA LEU A 625 13.39 -10.25 -25.34
C LEU A 625 11.85 -10.27 -25.48
N PRO A 626 11.08 -10.72 -24.46
CA PRO A 626 9.63 -10.65 -24.54
C PRO A 626 9.18 -9.19 -24.59
N VAL A 627 7.93 -8.94 -25.00
CA VAL A 627 7.33 -7.61 -24.87
C VAL A 627 7.32 -7.21 -23.40
N LEU A 628 8.28 -6.37 -23.02
CA LEU A 628 8.44 -5.87 -21.65
C LEU A 628 7.42 -4.77 -21.43
N ASP A 629 6.71 -4.85 -20.31
CA ASP A 629 5.86 -3.76 -19.84
C ASP A 629 6.78 -2.59 -19.48
N LYS A 630 6.70 -1.48 -20.24
CA LYS A 630 7.55 -0.28 -20.03
C LYS A 630 7.23 0.46 -18.72
N THR A 631 6.36 -0.10 -17.89
CA THR A 631 6.08 0.33 -16.52
C THR A 631 7.25 -0.02 -15.61
N SER A 632 8.38 0.67 -15.78
CA SER A 632 9.37 0.81 -14.74
C SER A 632 8.66 1.41 -13.52
N SER A 633 8.46 0.62 -12.48
CA SER A 633 8.06 1.19 -11.20
C SER A 633 9.23 2.03 -10.69
N ASP A 634 9.03 3.35 -10.60
CA ASP A 634 9.98 4.27 -9.94
C ASP A 634 10.11 3.99 -8.43
N ALA A 635 9.33 3.06 -7.88
CA ALA A 635 9.40 2.69 -6.48
C ALA A 635 10.79 2.08 -6.15
N PRO A 636 11.43 2.51 -5.05
CA PRO A 636 12.70 1.95 -4.62
C PRO A 636 12.54 0.46 -4.29
N VAL A 637 13.03 -0.41 -5.18
CA VAL A 637 13.04 -1.86 -4.95
C VAL A 637 14.22 -2.22 -4.05
N GLU A 638 13.92 -2.53 -2.80
CA GLU A 638 14.90 -3.00 -1.81
C GLU A 638 14.93 -4.53 -1.75
N ILE A 639 16.09 -5.10 -1.41
CA ILE A 639 16.26 -6.53 -1.11
C ILE A 639 17.08 -6.67 0.18
N ASP A 640 16.79 -7.69 0.98
CA ASP A 640 17.61 -8.00 2.16
C ASP A 640 18.89 -8.72 1.72
N THR A 641 20.00 -8.31 2.33
CA THR A 641 21.35 -8.83 2.06
C THR A 641 21.96 -9.38 3.35
N PRO A 642 23.04 -10.17 3.28
CA PRO A 642 23.77 -10.58 4.48
C PRO A 642 24.15 -9.40 5.40
N ALA A 643 24.56 -8.27 4.81
CA ALA A 643 24.85 -7.04 5.56
C ALA A 643 23.61 -6.49 6.30
N SER A 644 22.42 -6.58 5.70
CA SER A 644 21.16 -6.18 6.35
C SER A 644 20.86 -7.04 7.59
N ALA A 645 21.12 -8.35 7.51
CA ALA A 645 20.94 -9.27 8.62
C ALA A 645 21.94 -8.99 9.76
N GLU A 646 23.20 -8.69 9.43
CA GLU A 646 24.23 -8.33 10.40
C GLU A 646 23.90 -7.02 11.14
N LEU A 647 23.49 -5.97 10.43
CA LEU A 647 23.06 -4.70 11.03
C LEU A 647 21.90 -4.89 12.02
N ARG A 648 20.95 -5.77 11.70
CA ARG A 648 19.82 -6.12 12.59
C ARG A 648 20.31 -6.74 13.90
N GLN A 649 21.32 -7.61 13.84
CA GLN A 649 21.92 -8.20 15.04
C GLN A 649 22.70 -7.18 15.87
N LEU A 650 23.40 -6.25 15.23
CA LEU A 650 24.20 -5.22 15.91
C LEU A 650 23.34 -4.27 16.74
N LEU A 651 22.13 -3.95 16.26
CA LEU A 651 21.18 -3.11 16.99
C LEU A 651 20.64 -3.75 18.28
N ARG A 652 20.84 -5.05 18.51
CA ARG A 652 20.48 -5.71 19.79
C ARG A 652 21.48 -5.43 20.93
N ARG A 653 22.67 -4.90 20.61
CA ARG A 653 23.66 -4.48 21.62
C ARG A 653 23.17 -3.25 22.38
N SER A 654 23.86 -2.83 23.45
CA SER A 654 23.48 -1.67 24.27
C SER A 654 24.03 -0.32 23.76
N LYS A 655 25.08 -0.38 22.93
CA LYS A 655 25.76 0.74 22.24
C LYS A 655 26.60 0.16 21.11
N GLY A 656 27.07 1.01 20.19
CA GLY A 656 28.15 0.61 19.29
C GLY A 656 28.53 1.63 18.22
N SER A 657 29.76 1.56 17.74
CA SER A 657 30.20 2.25 16.52
C SER A 657 30.46 1.24 15.41
N PHE A 658 29.79 1.42 14.28
CA PHE A 658 29.81 0.49 13.16
C PHE A 658 30.25 1.21 11.88
N ALA A 659 31.09 0.55 11.09
CA ALA A 659 31.42 1.00 9.75
C ALA A 659 30.70 0.12 8.72
N LEU A 660 30.25 0.74 7.63
CA LEU A 660 29.61 0.08 6.51
C LEU A 660 30.50 0.26 5.29
N ALA A 661 31.21 -0.81 4.93
CA ALA A 661 32.30 -0.75 3.95
C ALA A 661 31.96 -1.58 2.71
N GLY A 662 32.34 -1.08 1.54
CA GLY A 662 32.12 -1.77 0.27
C GLY A 662 32.28 -0.85 -0.95
N PRO A 663 32.17 -1.41 -2.16
CA PRO A 663 32.36 -0.68 -3.41
C PRO A 663 31.39 0.50 -3.59
N ARG A 664 31.79 1.50 -4.37
CA ARG A 664 30.90 2.60 -4.75
C ARG A 664 29.73 2.07 -5.58
N GLY A 665 28.49 2.40 -5.20
CA GLY A 665 27.28 1.99 -5.91
C GLY A 665 26.74 0.60 -5.53
N VAL A 666 27.26 -0.05 -4.48
CA VAL A 666 26.77 -1.35 -3.99
C VAL A 666 25.46 -1.25 -3.17
N GLY A 667 25.12 -0.07 -2.65
CA GLY A 667 23.88 0.15 -1.87
C GLY A 667 24.08 0.62 -0.42
N LYS A 668 25.26 1.17 -0.09
CA LYS A 668 25.63 1.60 1.27
C LYS A 668 24.70 2.66 1.85
N SER A 669 24.47 3.75 1.10
CA SER A 669 23.55 4.83 1.49
C SER A 669 22.14 4.32 1.73
N THR A 670 21.65 3.40 0.88
CA THR A 670 20.33 2.77 1.06
C THR A 670 20.23 2.00 2.36
N LEU A 671 21.26 1.23 2.75
CA LEU A 671 21.29 0.53 4.04
C LEU A 671 21.35 1.51 5.23
N LEU A 672 22.11 2.60 5.10
CA LEU A 672 22.21 3.64 6.12
C LEU A 672 20.87 4.37 6.31
N ASP A 673 20.15 4.67 5.22
CA ASP A 673 18.83 5.28 5.25
C ASP A 673 17.81 4.41 5.97
N ARG A 674 17.74 3.12 5.61
CA ARG A 674 16.89 2.13 6.30
C ARG A 674 17.22 2.02 7.79
N TRP A 675 18.49 2.18 8.15
CA TRP A 675 18.94 2.15 9.53
C TRP A 675 18.53 3.38 10.31
N CYS A 676 18.71 4.57 9.74
CA CYS A 676 18.27 5.84 10.32
C CYS A 676 16.73 5.90 10.48
N ALA A 677 15.99 5.35 9.52
CA ALA A 677 14.53 5.19 9.57
C ALA A 677 14.03 4.26 10.71
N GLY A 678 14.94 3.61 11.44
CA GLY A 678 14.59 2.68 12.52
C GLY A 678 13.96 1.38 12.02
N GLN A 679 14.02 1.09 10.72
CA GLN A 679 13.38 -0.10 10.15
C GLN A 679 13.90 -1.40 10.79
N PHE A 680 15.21 -1.48 11.09
CA PHE A 680 15.81 -2.67 11.70
C PHE A 680 15.52 -2.84 13.21
N LEU A 681 14.76 -1.93 13.80
CA LEU A 681 14.42 -1.92 15.24
C LEU A 681 13.07 -2.55 15.55
N ARG A 682 12.26 -2.89 14.55
CA ARG A 682 11.01 -3.65 14.74
C ARG A 682 11.31 -5.02 15.38
N ASP A 683 10.89 -5.22 16.63
CA ASP A 683 11.06 -6.48 17.37
C ASP A 683 9.73 -7.26 17.37
N ASP A 684 9.77 -8.54 16.99
CA ASP A 684 8.57 -9.39 16.82
C ASP A 684 7.84 -9.72 18.14
N GLU A 685 8.52 -9.64 19.29
CA GLU A 685 7.99 -10.14 20.57
C GLU A 685 7.20 -9.10 21.37
N THR A 686 7.36 -7.82 21.07
CA THR A 686 6.64 -6.73 21.73
C THR A 686 5.73 -6.09 20.71
N GLY A 687 4.44 -6.42 20.72
CA GLY A 687 3.42 -5.91 19.78
C GLY A 687 3.40 -4.38 19.60
N PRO A 688 2.53 -3.82 18.74
CA PRO A 688 2.65 -2.47 18.20
C PRO A 688 2.80 -1.39 19.30
N ARG A 689 4.05 -0.95 19.52
CA ARG A 689 4.42 0.12 20.46
C ARG A 689 4.93 1.31 19.67
N VAL A 690 4.48 2.50 20.08
CA VAL A 690 5.06 3.75 19.59
C VAL A 690 6.53 3.82 20.02
N ARG A 691 7.45 3.63 19.09
CA ARG A 691 8.87 3.92 19.29
C ARG A 691 9.14 5.36 18.90
N ARG A 692 10.03 6.00 19.65
CA ARG A 692 10.48 7.37 19.39
C ARG A 692 11.99 7.35 19.46
N ASP A 693 12.60 6.81 18.43
CA ASP A 693 14.05 6.83 18.34
C ASP A 693 14.48 8.24 17.88
N LEU A 694 15.60 8.72 18.42
CA LEU A 694 16.17 10.00 18.01
C LEU A 694 17.20 9.71 16.93
N THR A 695 16.89 10.08 15.70
CA THR A 695 17.74 9.82 14.54
C THR A 695 18.38 11.10 14.03
N ILE A 696 19.67 11.02 13.69
CA ILE A 696 20.44 12.07 13.02
C ILE A 696 21.16 11.46 11.83
N LYS A 697 20.97 12.02 10.63
CA LYS A 697 21.77 11.70 9.44
C LYS A 697 22.54 12.95 9.01
N VAL A 698 23.84 12.80 8.76
CA VAL A 698 24.71 13.85 8.20
C VAL A 698 25.60 13.26 7.10
N ASP A 699 25.94 14.09 6.11
CA ASP A 699 26.92 13.73 5.08
C ASP A 699 28.32 14.16 5.55
N ALA A 700 29.35 13.39 5.19
CA ALA A 700 30.72 13.77 5.43
C ALA A 700 31.12 14.99 4.55
N PRO A 701 31.94 15.92 5.09
CA PRO A 701 32.34 17.12 4.38
C PRO A 701 33.36 16.82 3.27
N VAL A 702 33.36 17.61 2.19
CA VAL A 702 34.31 17.47 1.06
C VAL A 702 35.72 17.95 1.44
N GLY A 703 35.83 18.95 2.31
CA GLY A 703 37.08 19.40 2.91
C GLY A 703 37.01 19.24 4.42
N TYR A 704 37.91 18.46 5.01
CA TYR A 704 37.79 18.11 6.42
C TYR A 704 38.44 19.15 7.35
N GLN A 705 37.60 19.79 8.17
CA GLN A 705 38.01 20.48 9.38
C GLN A 705 37.23 19.92 10.58
N SER A 706 37.94 19.30 11.52
CA SER A 706 37.33 18.52 12.61
C SER A 706 36.42 19.34 13.52
N LYS A 707 36.81 20.59 13.79
CA LYS A 707 36.02 21.53 14.58
C LYS A 707 34.70 21.89 13.88
N GLU A 708 34.73 22.19 12.58
CA GLU A 708 33.53 22.60 11.84
C GLU A 708 32.52 21.47 11.69
N PHE A 709 32.99 20.25 11.42
CA PHE A 709 32.14 19.07 11.32
C PHE A 709 31.48 18.74 12.66
N LEU A 710 32.23 18.79 13.77
CA LEU A 710 31.67 18.52 15.09
C LEU A 710 30.65 19.59 15.51
N ILE A 711 30.89 20.87 15.15
CA ILE A 711 29.92 21.95 15.34
C ILE A 711 28.62 21.66 14.55
N HIS A 712 28.74 21.21 13.30
CA HIS A 712 27.59 20.85 12.48
C HIS A 712 26.80 19.70 13.09
N LEU A 713 27.48 18.61 13.48
CA LEU A 713 26.85 17.45 14.11
C LEU A 713 26.18 17.81 15.44
N PHE A 714 26.82 18.65 16.26
CA PHE A 714 26.25 19.13 17.52
C PHE A 714 25.03 20.01 17.28
N GLY A 715 25.06 20.91 16.30
CA GLY A 715 23.89 21.70 15.89
C GLY A 715 22.71 20.80 15.49
N LYS A 716 22.97 19.77 14.69
CA LYS A 716 21.95 18.77 14.29
C LYS A 716 21.38 17.99 15.48
N LEU A 717 22.21 17.64 16.46
CA LEU A 717 21.75 17.02 17.70
C LEU A 717 20.85 17.97 18.50
N CYS A 718 21.20 19.25 18.63
CA CYS A 718 20.35 20.23 19.31
C CYS A 718 19.00 20.39 18.61
N ASP A 719 18.98 20.49 17.27
CA ASP A 719 17.75 20.59 16.49
C ASP A 719 16.88 19.33 16.66
N ALA A 720 17.48 18.15 16.58
CA ALA A 720 16.79 16.88 16.80
C ALA A 720 16.21 16.79 18.22
N VAL A 721 16.92 17.26 19.25
CA VAL A 721 16.44 17.29 20.63
C VAL A 721 15.29 18.29 20.81
N GLU A 722 15.38 19.48 20.22
CA GLU A 722 14.31 20.49 20.28
C GLU A 722 13.01 20.00 19.60
N GLU A 723 13.13 19.20 18.54
CA GLU A 723 11.98 18.55 17.90
C GLU A 723 11.46 17.36 18.72
N TYR A 724 12.37 16.58 19.30
CA TYR A 724 12.07 15.35 20.02
C TYR A 724 11.42 15.57 21.40
N VAL A 725 11.93 16.49 22.21
CA VAL A 725 11.45 16.69 23.59
C VAL A 725 9.97 17.08 23.68
N PRO A 726 9.42 17.99 22.85
CA PRO A 726 7.99 18.27 22.82
C PRO A 726 7.14 17.04 22.53
N THR A 727 7.68 16.05 21.81
CA THR A 727 6.99 14.77 21.65
C THR A 727 6.93 14.05 23.01
N LEU A 728 8.05 13.95 23.73
CA LEU A 728 8.13 13.27 25.04
C LEU A 728 7.19 13.88 26.10
N GLU A 729 7.19 15.21 26.27
CA GLU A 729 6.34 15.89 27.25
C GLU A 729 4.83 15.73 26.96
N ARG A 730 4.48 15.54 25.68
CA ARG A 730 3.11 15.21 25.27
C ARG A 730 2.71 13.77 25.63
N SER A 731 3.69 12.87 25.79
CA SER A 731 3.47 11.46 26.17
C SER A 731 3.36 11.25 27.68
N GLU A 732 4.07 12.03 28.50
CA GLU A 732 3.98 11.95 29.97
C GLU A 732 2.64 12.45 30.53
N ASN A 733 1.93 13.29 29.78
CA ASN A 733 0.56 13.69 30.11
C ASN A 733 -0.47 12.59 29.74
N ARG A 734 -0.23 11.33 30.15
CA ARG A 734 -1.26 10.28 30.22
C ARG A 734 -2.20 10.59 31.40
N PRO A 735 -3.48 10.90 31.19
CA PRO A 735 -4.41 11.19 32.27
C PRO A 735 -5.00 9.87 32.79
N GLY A 736 -4.35 9.29 33.80
CA GLY A 736 -4.76 8.02 34.41
C GLY A 736 -4.04 7.71 35.73
N GLN A 737 -2.83 8.23 35.93
CA GLN A 737 -2.31 8.43 37.27
C GLN A 737 -2.85 9.75 37.81
N PRO A 738 -3.29 9.82 39.09
CA PRO A 738 -3.74 11.07 39.66
C PRO A 738 -2.61 12.07 39.54
N ALA A 739 -2.87 13.17 38.82
CA ALA A 739 -2.01 14.33 38.91
C ALA A 739 -2.01 14.75 40.37
N ALA A 740 -0.91 14.49 41.09
CA ALA A 740 -0.65 15.19 42.32
C ALA A 740 -0.90 16.68 42.02
N PRO A 741 -1.76 17.36 42.79
CA PRO A 741 -2.18 18.71 42.46
C PRO A 741 -0.94 19.56 42.26
N ARG A 742 -0.88 20.35 41.19
CA ARG A 742 0.24 21.27 40.91
C ARG A 742 0.54 22.26 42.05
N LEU A 743 -0.30 22.33 43.09
CA LEU A 743 -0.03 23.03 44.35
C LEU A 743 0.87 22.26 45.35
N ALA A 744 1.05 20.94 45.22
CA ALA A 744 1.94 20.14 46.08
C ALA A 744 3.43 20.22 45.65
N LEU A 745 3.74 20.91 44.56
CA LEU A 745 5.11 21.17 44.11
C LEU A 745 5.80 22.29 44.91
N LEU A 746 5.11 22.90 45.87
CA LEU A 746 5.70 23.82 46.84
C LEU A 746 6.11 23.13 48.15
N THR A 747 5.77 21.84 48.37
CA THR A 747 6.00 21.21 49.69
C THR A 747 6.46 19.75 49.69
N SER A 748 6.67 19.09 48.55
CA SER A 748 7.17 17.70 48.55
C SER A 748 8.66 17.60 48.18
N VAL A 749 9.48 17.73 49.22
CA VAL A 749 10.85 17.21 49.27
C VAL A 749 10.75 15.69 49.33
N GLY A 750 10.91 15.04 48.18
CA GLY A 750 10.84 13.58 48.03
C GLY A 750 11.39 13.15 46.68
N ARG A 751 12.63 13.57 46.39
CA ARG A 751 13.39 13.27 45.18
C ARG A 751 13.83 11.80 45.17
N ARG A 752 13.65 11.11 44.04
CA ARG A 752 14.63 10.12 43.58
C ARG A 752 15.70 10.88 42.82
N ASP A 753 16.91 10.86 43.35
CA ASP A 753 18.09 11.53 42.79
C ASP A 753 18.49 10.92 41.43
N GLY A 754 18.79 11.78 40.44
CA GLY A 754 19.62 11.44 39.28
C GLY A 754 19.02 11.60 37.87
N GLY A 755 17.70 11.68 37.68
CA GLY A 755 17.09 11.72 36.34
C GLY A 755 17.13 13.10 35.65
N VAL A 756 17.52 13.15 34.37
CA VAL A 756 17.51 14.36 33.53
C VAL A 756 16.06 14.71 33.16
N ARG A 757 15.61 15.94 33.41
CA ARG A 757 14.24 16.36 33.04
C ARG A 757 14.18 16.81 31.56
N PRO A 758 13.07 16.53 30.84
CA PRO A 758 12.91 16.96 29.44
C PRO A 758 13.06 18.49 29.25
N ALA A 759 12.47 19.28 30.15
CA ALA A 759 12.57 20.75 30.12
C ALA A 759 14.01 21.25 30.28
N ASP A 760 14.82 20.58 31.12
CA ASP A 760 16.23 20.91 31.32
C ASP A 760 17.03 20.62 30.05
N LEU A 761 16.73 19.52 29.35
CA LEU A 761 17.37 19.15 28.08
C LEU A 761 17.04 20.14 26.95
N THR A 762 15.79 20.62 26.87
CA THR A 762 15.37 21.63 25.87
C THR A 762 16.04 22.98 26.11
N SER A 763 16.10 23.43 27.36
CA SER A 763 16.82 24.66 27.71
C SER A 763 18.30 24.53 27.39
N ARG A 764 18.90 23.38 27.70
CA ARG A 764 20.30 23.09 27.38
C ARG A 764 20.56 23.02 25.87
N ALA A 765 19.66 22.44 25.08
CA ALA A 765 19.75 22.43 23.61
C ALA A 765 19.78 23.84 23.03
N LYS A 766 18.90 24.74 23.53
CA LYS A 766 18.86 26.15 23.12
C LYS A 766 20.13 26.89 23.49
N GLU A 767 20.61 26.70 24.73
CA GLU A 767 21.85 27.29 25.22
C GLU A 767 23.06 26.83 24.38
N GLU A 768 23.20 25.52 24.13
CA GLU A 768 24.29 25.00 23.31
C GLU A 768 24.18 25.44 21.85
N ARG A 769 22.96 25.61 21.31
CA ARG A 769 22.78 26.18 19.96
C ARG A 769 23.18 27.65 19.89
N GLU A 770 22.88 28.45 20.91
CA GLU A 770 23.34 29.83 21.02
C GLU A 770 24.87 29.89 21.10
N ASN A 771 25.49 29.02 21.90
CA ASN A 771 26.94 28.86 21.99
C ASN A 771 27.55 28.48 20.62
N ILE A 772 26.94 27.54 19.89
CA ILE A 772 27.38 27.12 18.55
C ILE A 772 27.28 28.27 17.54
N ARG A 773 26.17 29.02 17.51
CA ARG A 773 26.01 30.18 16.61
C ARG A 773 27.06 31.25 16.89
N PHE A 774 27.37 31.47 18.16
CA PHE A 774 28.41 32.40 18.58
C PHE A 774 29.82 31.95 18.11
N LEU A 775 30.13 30.65 18.22
CA LEU A 775 31.37 30.07 17.70
C LEU A 775 31.48 30.22 16.17
N GLN A 776 30.37 30.09 15.43
CA GLN A 776 30.33 30.28 13.97
C GLN A 776 30.44 31.74 13.53
N SER A 777 29.96 32.71 14.33
CA SER A 777 30.10 34.14 14.00
C SER A 777 31.53 34.65 14.15
N HIS A 778 32.28 34.15 15.14
CA HIS A 778 33.66 34.56 15.37
C HIS A 778 34.67 33.92 14.40
N THR A 779 34.38 32.77 13.80
CA THR A 779 35.25 32.17 12.76
C THR A 779 35.16 32.88 11.41
N LYS A 780 34.04 33.55 11.09
CA LYS A 780 33.86 34.28 9.82
C LYS A 780 34.55 35.65 9.76
N GLU A 781 34.84 36.27 10.90
CA GLU A 781 35.49 37.58 10.95
C GLU A 781 37.01 37.52 10.67
N GLY A 782 37.60 36.31 10.58
CA GLY A 782 39.03 36.12 10.34
C GLY A 782 39.49 36.08 8.87
N GLU A 783 38.58 36.02 7.89
CA GLU A 783 38.93 35.82 6.47
C GLU A 783 38.72 37.03 5.55
N PHE A 784 38.28 38.19 6.07
CA PHE A 784 38.01 39.37 5.23
C PHE A 784 38.60 40.67 5.80
N SER A 785 39.93 40.76 5.85
CA SER A 785 40.63 42.04 5.95
C SER A 785 41.08 42.52 4.56
N LEU A 786 40.14 43.01 3.75
CA LEU A 786 40.45 43.79 2.55
C LEU A 786 39.77 45.15 2.67
N GLY A 787 40.61 46.17 2.85
CA GLY A 787 40.21 47.51 3.23
C GLY A 787 39.36 48.20 2.20
N LEU A 788 38.15 48.59 2.59
CA LEU A 788 37.37 49.66 2.00
C LEU A 788 36.62 50.37 3.13
N THR A 789 37.00 51.61 3.39
CA THR A 789 36.26 52.55 4.25
C THR A 789 34.83 52.74 3.75
N PRO A 790 33.78 52.49 4.55
CA PRO A 790 32.44 52.92 4.20
C PRO A 790 32.22 54.34 4.72
N MET A 791 32.19 55.30 3.80
CA MET A 791 31.58 56.59 4.05
C MET A 791 30.05 56.42 4.14
N THR A 792 29.50 56.98 5.21
CA THR A 792 28.16 57.60 5.35
C THR A 792 26.91 56.81 4.93
N GLY A 793 26.02 56.56 5.90
CA GLY A 793 24.58 56.50 5.64
C GLY A 793 23.76 55.44 6.38
N ALA A 794 23.60 55.60 7.70
CA ALA A 794 22.47 55.13 8.53
C ALA A 794 21.85 53.73 8.26
N SER A 795 22.18 52.76 9.11
CA SER A 795 21.17 51.84 9.65
C SER A 795 21.23 51.88 11.18
N ILE A 796 20.15 52.41 11.77
CA ILE A 796 19.93 52.51 13.20
C ILE A 796 19.51 51.11 13.69
N GLY A 797 20.46 50.40 14.33
CA GLY A 797 20.20 49.16 15.05
C GLY A 797 20.40 49.37 16.55
N TYR A 798 19.32 49.35 17.30
CA TYR A 798 19.28 49.40 18.77
C TYR A 798 20.16 48.30 19.39
N ARG A 799 21.29 48.67 20.02
CA ARG A 799 22.04 47.80 20.95
C ARG A 799 21.35 47.83 22.31
N ALA A 800 20.62 46.78 22.65
CA ALA A 800 20.28 46.48 24.03
C ALA A 800 21.53 45.94 24.75
N LYS A 801 21.94 46.64 25.82
CA LYS A 801 23.01 46.22 26.73
C LYS A 801 22.66 44.88 27.39
N GLY A 802 23.25 43.79 26.88
CA GLY A 802 23.41 42.53 27.59
C GLY A 802 24.86 42.39 28.03
N THR A 803 25.09 42.28 29.32
CA THR A 803 26.38 41.96 29.94
C THR A 803 26.99 40.71 29.32
N VAL A 804 28.15 40.84 28.68
CA VAL A 804 29.00 39.72 28.25
C VAL A 804 29.27 38.85 29.47
N ARG A 805 28.77 37.61 29.45
CA ARG A 805 29.04 36.65 30.53
C ARG A 805 30.51 36.23 30.43
N ARG A 806 31.17 36.29 31.57
CA ARG A 806 32.53 35.84 31.80
C ARG A 806 32.53 34.31 31.69
N ASP A 807 32.73 33.77 30.49
CA ASP A 807 33.21 32.40 30.18
C ASP A 807 33.36 32.15 28.65
N ASP A 808 33.38 33.20 27.83
CA ASP A 808 33.41 33.09 26.37
C ASP A 808 34.85 32.94 25.82
N VAL A 809 35.48 31.81 26.15
CA VAL A 809 36.73 31.36 25.52
C VAL A 809 36.37 30.53 24.28
N PRO A 810 37.01 30.73 23.11
CA PRO A 810 36.82 29.85 21.97
C PRO A 810 37.20 28.42 22.36
N LEU A 811 36.20 27.53 22.42
CA LEU A 811 36.40 26.15 22.87
C LEU A 811 37.46 25.45 22.01
N ASN A 812 38.38 24.77 22.70
CA ASN A 812 39.33 23.86 22.07
C ASN A 812 38.62 22.56 21.65
N HIS A 813 39.17 21.84 20.66
CA HIS A 813 38.56 20.62 20.14
C HIS A 813 38.23 19.56 21.24
N PRO A 814 39.10 19.28 22.23
CA PRO A 814 38.77 18.34 23.30
C PRO A 814 37.60 18.78 24.20
N GLU A 815 37.48 20.09 24.46
CA GLU A 815 36.38 20.64 25.26
C GLU A 815 35.05 20.55 24.52
N LEU A 816 35.07 20.79 23.19
CA LEU A 816 33.90 20.63 22.33
C LEU A 816 33.44 19.16 22.28
N VAL A 817 34.38 18.21 22.17
CA VAL A 817 34.09 16.76 22.26
C VAL A 817 33.47 16.41 23.61
N GLY A 818 34.04 16.92 24.71
CA GLY A 818 33.51 16.71 26.06
C GLY A 818 32.06 17.19 26.18
N ARG A 819 31.78 18.44 25.78
CA ARG A 819 30.42 19.00 25.80
C ARG A 819 29.44 18.21 24.94
N PHE A 820 29.85 17.81 23.74
CA PHE A 820 29.02 17.00 22.84
C PHE A 820 28.67 15.66 23.49
N ARG A 821 29.65 14.93 24.05
CA ARG A 821 29.43 13.64 24.71
C ARG A 821 28.52 13.76 25.93
N ASP A 822 28.70 14.80 26.73
CA ASP A 822 27.88 15.03 27.92
C ASP A 822 26.43 15.30 27.56
N PHE A 823 26.19 16.12 26.53
CA PHE A 823 24.85 16.41 26.04
C PHE A 823 24.21 15.20 25.37
N LEU A 824 24.97 14.47 24.54
CA LEU A 824 24.53 13.23 23.92
C LEU A 824 24.20 12.16 24.95
N GLY A 825 25.01 12.02 26.01
CA GLY A 825 24.77 11.07 27.10
C GLY A 825 23.51 11.36 27.91
N GLN A 826 23.23 12.63 28.21
CA GLN A 826 21.99 13.04 28.86
C GLN A 826 20.77 12.79 27.96
N THR A 827 20.90 13.09 26.67
CA THR A 827 19.86 12.82 25.68
C THR A 827 19.59 11.32 25.59
N ALA A 828 20.64 10.50 25.49
CA ALA A 828 20.54 9.06 25.38
C ALA A 828 19.96 8.40 26.63
N ALA A 829 20.30 8.89 27.83
CA ALA A 829 19.70 8.42 29.08
C ALA A 829 18.18 8.67 29.09
N LEU A 830 17.75 9.88 28.70
CA LEU A 830 16.32 10.23 28.63
C LEU A 830 15.57 9.38 27.59
N VAL A 831 16.17 9.15 26.42
CA VAL A 831 15.59 8.33 25.35
C VAL A 831 15.53 6.85 25.77
N ALA A 832 16.56 6.34 26.45
CA ALA A 832 16.65 4.96 26.91
C ALA A 832 15.66 4.63 28.04
N GLU A 833 15.36 5.57 28.95
CA GLU A 833 14.29 5.43 29.95
C GLU A 833 12.91 5.11 29.32
N ARG A 834 12.73 5.43 28.04
CA ARG A 834 11.50 5.18 27.28
C ARG A 834 11.57 3.93 26.40
N GLY A 835 12.67 3.17 26.46
CA GLY A 835 12.87 1.99 25.62
C GLY A 835 13.20 2.31 24.17
N SER A 836 13.64 3.54 23.87
CA SER A 836 14.07 3.99 22.55
C SER A 836 15.59 4.17 22.48
N LYS A 837 16.12 4.40 21.27
CA LYS A 837 17.55 4.49 20.98
C LYS A 837 17.92 5.79 20.27
N VAL A 838 19.20 6.18 20.37
CA VAL A 838 19.77 7.30 19.60
C VAL A 838 20.59 6.74 18.44
N LEU A 839 20.20 7.06 17.20
CA LEU A 839 20.81 6.56 15.97
C LEU A 839 21.50 7.71 15.22
N ILE A 840 22.80 7.58 14.97
CA ILE A 840 23.59 8.59 14.26
C ILE A 840 24.23 7.98 13.02
N GLY A 841 23.77 8.39 11.84
CA GLY A 841 24.28 7.97 10.54
C GLY A 841 25.18 9.04 9.92
N ILE A 842 26.37 8.63 9.45
CA ILE A 842 27.31 9.49 8.70
C ILE A 842 27.56 8.86 7.33
N ASP A 843 27.12 9.50 6.27
CA ASP A 843 27.25 8.98 4.90
C ASP A 843 28.38 9.67 4.11
N GLU A 844 28.76 9.09 2.95
CA GLU A 844 29.65 9.68 1.95
C GLU A 844 31.06 10.08 2.44
N LEU A 845 31.67 9.27 3.33
CA LEU A 845 33.06 9.49 3.76
C LEU A 845 34.04 9.55 2.58
N ASP A 846 33.66 8.99 1.44
CA ASP A 846 34.40 8.98 0.19
C ASP A 846 34.46 10.35 -0.53
N ARG A 847 33.80 11.39 -0.01
CA ARG A 847 33.99 12.78 -0.42
C ARG A 847 35.31 13.40 0.07
N ILE A 848 35.92 12.82 1.10
CA ILE A 848 37.23 13.21 1.60
C ILE A 848 38.27 12.62 0.62
N SER A 849 38.92 13.50 -0.14
CA SER A 849 39.69 13.13 -1.33
C SER A 849 41.12 12.63 -1.03
N ASP A 850 41.56 12.72 0.23
CA ASP A 850 42.87 12.29 0.73
C ASP A 850 42.74 11.15 1.76
N GLY A 851 43.44 10.03 1.55
CA GLY A 851 43.46 8.90 2.48
C GLY A 851 43.93 9.29 3.89
N GLU A 852 44.91 10.20 3.97
CA GLU A 852 45.40 10.75 5.24
C GLU A 852 44.33 11.61 5.94
N GLY A 853 43.57 12.43 5.20
CA GLY A 853 42.47 13.24 5.73
C GLY A 853 41.31 12.38 6.22
N ALA A 854 40.96 11.31 5.51
CA ALA A 854 39.95 10.34 5.96
C ALA A 854 40.40 9.60 7.25
N GLN A 855 41.68 9.26 7.35
CA GLN A 855 42.24 8.65 8.56
C GLN A 855 42.21 9.61 9.77
N ARG A 856 42.56 10.88 9.56
CA ARG A 856 42.45 11.94 10.58
C ARG A 856 41.00 12.13 11.03
N PHE A 857 40.07 12.19 10.07
CA PHE A 857 38.62 12.27 10.33
C PHE A 857 38.15 11.16 11.26
N LEU A 858 38.49 9.91 10.96
CA LEU A 858 38.07 8.76 11.75
C LEU A 858 38.68 8.75 13.16
N ASN A 859 39.95 9.16 13.29
CA ASN A 859 40.60 9.27 14.60
C ASN A 859 39.96 10.33 15.50
N GLU A 860 39.60 11.48 14.95
CA GLU A 860 38.91 12.54 15.70
C GLU A 860 37.44 12.17 15.97
N LEU A 861 36.77 11.51 15.03
CA LEU A 861 35.40 11.00 15.22
C LEU A 861 35.33 9.92 16.31
N LYS A 862 36.37 9.10 16.45
CA LYS A 862 36.48 8.11 17.55
C LYS A 862 36.29 8.76 18.93
N ALA A 863 36.70 10.02 19.09
CA ALA A 863 36.60 10.73 20.36
C ALA A 863 35.14 10.95 20.80
N VAL A 864 34.16 10.96 19.87
CA VAL A 864 32.73 11.15 20.20
C VAL A 864 31.95 9.84 20.34
N PHE A 865 32.54 8.69 20.01
CA PHE A 865 31.91 7.37 20.15
C PHE A 865 31.81 6.90 21.60
N ASN A 866 31.23 5.72 21.83
CA ASN A 866 31.18 5.05 23.12
C ASN A 866 30.34 5.80 24.19
N VAL A 867 29.21 6.36 23.77
CA VAL A 867 28.14 6.85 24.67
C VAL A 867 27.10 5.72 24.84
N PRO A 868 26.72 5.34 26.08
CA PRO A 868 25.69 4.32 26.31
C PRO A 868 24.37 4.66 25.60
N HIS A 869 23.70 3.66 25.03
CA HIS A 869 22.42 3.81 24.30
C HIS A 869 22.50 4.65 23.01
N CYS A 870 23.70 5.00 22.54
CA CYS A 870 23.95 5.59 21.24
C CYS A 870 24.57 4.59 20.27
N TYR A 871 24.17 4.67 19.01
CA TYR A 871 24.69 3.86 17.92
C TYR A 871 25.17 4.78 16.80
N PHE A 872 26.37 4.52 16.29
CA PHE A 872 26.95 5.24 15.17
C PHE A 872 27.09 4.28 13.99
N LEU A 873 26.64 4.70 12.81
CA LEU A 873 26.85 3.98 11.56
C LEU A 873 27.52 4.91 10.55
N VAL A 874 28.71 4.54 10.08
CA VAL A 874 29.52 5.35 9.16
C VAL A 874 29.74 4.61 7.85
N SER A 875 29.34 5.19 6.73
CA SER A 875 29.59 4.65 5.38
C SER A 875 31.03 4.95 4.95
N VAL A 876 31.83 3.92 4.63
CA VAL A 876 33.26 4.02 4.28
C VAL A 876 33.50 3.50 2.86
N SER A 877 34.42 4.10 2.09
CA SER A 877 34.80 3.63 0.75
C SER A 877 35.63 2.33 0.78
N GLU A 878 35.68 1.67 -0.37
CA GLU A 878 36.54 0.50 -0.59
C GLU A 878 38.02 0.87 -0.58
N ASP A 879 38.40 2.02 -1.12
CA ASP A 879 39.81 2.47 -1.13
C ASP A 879 40.36 2.65 0.30
N ALA A 880 39.55 3.21 1.20
CA ALA A 880 39.87 3.33 2.62
C ALA A 880 39.93 1.95 3.34
N LEU A 881 39.25 0.93 2.81
CA LEU A 881 39.29 -0.45 3.31
C LEU A 881 40.46 -1.26 2.69
N ALA A 882 40.91 -0.93 1.47
CA ALA A 882 42.03 -1.59 0.81
C ALA A 882 43.37 -1.24 1.48
N GLU A 883 43.52 0.01 1.95
CA GLU A 883 44.61 0.41 2.85
C GLU A 883 44.61 -0.39 4.18
N PHE A 884 43.48 -1.01 4.53
CA PHE A 884 43.26 -1.84 5.72
C PHE A 884 43.54 -3.34 5.49
N GLU A 885 43.33 -3.93 4.32
CA GLU A 885 43.57 -5.38 4.14
C GLU A 885 45.06 -5.77 4.15
N LEU A 886 45.95 -4.81 3.89
CA LEU A 886 47.39 -4.95 4.11
C LEU A 886 47.74 -5.09 5.62
N ALA A 887 46.82 -4.75 6.54
CA ALA A 887 46.94 -4.94 7.98
C ALA A 887 46.82 -6.41 8.43
N ALA A 888 46.17 -7.27 7.64
CA ALA A 888 46.12 -8.71 7.89
C ALA A 888 47.53 -9.35 7.85
N MET A 889 48.53 -8.62 7.34
CA MET A 889 49.97 -8.95 7.40
C MET A 889 50.71 -8.28 8.58
N GLY A 890 50.00 -7.76 9.60
CA GLY A 890 50.59 -7.37 10.90
C GLY A 890 50.71 -5.87 11.20
N MET A 891 49.99 -4.98 10.51
CA MET A 891 50.07 -3.51 10.70
C MET A 891 48.71 -2.93 11.10
N ARG A 892 48.46 -2.66 12.40
CA ARG A 892 47.17 -2.08 12.86
C ARG A 892 46.89 -0.72 12.23
N THR A 893 45.71 -0.54 11.62
CA THR A 893 45.26 0.74 11.05
C THR A 893 44.30 1.51 11.98
N ALA A 894 44.06 2.79 11.71
CA ALA A 894 43.16 3.63 12.49
C ALA A 894 41.70 3.12 12.53
N LEU A 895 41.24 2.53 11.41
CA LEU A 895 39.90 1.96 11.21
C LEU A 895 39.58 0.81 12.17
N ASP A 896 40.49 -0.16 12.34
CA ASP A 896 40.39 -1.26 13.31
C ASP A 896 40.22 -0.77 14.75
N SER A 897 40.77 0.41 15.05
CA SER A 897 40.73 0.97 16.39
C SER A 897 39.49 1.83 16.64
N ALA A 898 38.85 2.35 15.59
CA ALA A 898 37.78 3.35 15.67
C ALA A 898 36.38 2.73 15.79
N PHE A 899 36.18 1.57 15.16
CA PHE A 899 34.87 0.91 15.08
C PHE A 899 34.85 -0.41 15.85
N ASP A 900 33.72 -0.71 16.50
CA ASP A 900 33.50 -1.98 17.20
C ASP A 900 33.29 -3.14 16.21
N THR A 901 32.70 -2.86 15.05
CA THR A 901 32.41 -3.85 13.99
C THR A 901 32.38 -3.18 12.62
N ILE A 902 32.92 -3.84 11.61
CA ILE A 902 32.87 -3.40 10.21
C ILE A 902 31.96 -4.36 9.45
N VAL A 903 30.81 -3.87 9.00
CA VAL A 903 29.86 -4.60 8.16
C VAL A 903 30.26 -4.45 6.71
N ARG A 904 30.58 -5.57 6.05
CA ARG A 904 30.93 -5.58 4.63
C ARG A 904 29.68 -5.70 3.77
N VAL A 905 29.56 -4.79 2.81
CA VAL A 905 28.53 -4.82 1.78
C VAL A 905 29.16 -5.29 0.49
N ASP A 906 29.01 -6.59 0.23
CA ASP A 906 29.55 -7.24 -0.96
C ASP A 906 28.66 -7.02 -2.19
N TYR A 907 29.25 -7.25 -3.36
CA TYR A 907 28.54 -7.33 -4.64
C TYR A 907 27.42 -8.37 -4.56
N PHE A 908 26.35 -8.15 -5.33
CA PHE A 908 25.29 -9.14 -5.43
C PHE A 908 25.80 -10.47 -6.01
N SER A 909 25.30 -11.56 -5.45
CA SER A 909 25.25 -12.85 -6.12
C SER A 909 24.25 -12.82 -7.28
N PHE A 910 24.35 -13.77 -8.20
CA PHE A 910 23.39 -13.88 -9.30
C PHE A 910 21.94 -13.99 -8.79
N GLU A 911 21.69 -14.75 -7.72
CA GLU A 911 20.35 -14.91 -7.15
C GLU A 911 19.79 -13.61 -6.54
N GLN A 912 20.64 -12.81 -5.89
CA GLN A 912 20.25 -11.49 -5.38
C GLN A 912 19.95 -10.52 -6.53
N ALA A 913 20.81 -10.51 -7.55
CA ALA A 913 20.61 -9.70 -8.75
C ALA A 913 19.31 -10.07 -9.47
N ARG A 914 19.07 -11.37 -9.69
CA ARG A 914 17.83 -11.90 -10.27
C ARG A 914 16.60 -11.50 -9.46
N THR A 915 16.67 -11.59 -8.13
CA THR A 915 15.57 -11.19 -7.23
C THR A 915 15.25 -9.70 -7.37
N LEU A 916 16.27 -8.85 -7.44
CA LEU A 916 16.10 -7.41 -7.65
C LEU A 916 15.54 -7.09 -9.03
N LEU A 917 16.06 -7.75 -10.09
CA LEU A 917 15.60 -7.56 -11.46
C LEU A 917 14.16 -8.00 -11.66
N ASN A 918 13.76 -9.17 -11.14
CA ASN A 918 12.39 -9.68 -11.25
C ASN A 918 11.36 -8.83 -10.49
N ARG A 919 11.80 -8.05 -9.50
CA ARG A 919 10.95 -7.07 -8.81
C ARG A 919 10.81 -5.76 -9.58
N ARG A 920 11.71 -5.46 -10.53
CA ARG A 920 11.71 -4.25 -11.37
C ARG A 920 11.14 -4.47 -12.77
N ILE A 921 11.54 -5.56 -13.42
CA ILE A 921 11.15 -5.93 -14.78
C ILE A 921 10.41 -7.25 -14.72
N ARG A 922 9.17 -7.24 -15.18
CA ARG A 922 8.30 -8.41 -15.18
C ARG A 922 8.72 -9.42 -16.24
N ASP A 923 8.74 -10.71 -15.87
CA ASP A 923 8.99 -11.85 -16.76
C ASP A 923 10.31 -11.76 -17.57
N LEU A 924 11.35 -11.14 -17.01
CA LEU A 924 12.68 -11.05 -17.63
C LEU A 924 13.31 -12.45 -17.74
N PRO A 925 13.70 -12.93 -18.94
CA PRO A 925 14.33 -14.24 -19.07
C PRO A 925 15.70 -14.30 -18.39
N GLU A 926 16.08 -15.48 -17.90
CA GLU A 926 17.33 -15.71 -17.13
C GLU A 926 18.58 -15.30 -17.91
N GLN A 927 18.56 -15.45 -19.25
CA GLN A 927 19.66 -15.03 -20.12
C GLN A 927 19.92 -13.52 -20.03
N PHE A 928 18.86 -12.71 -20.03
CA PHE A 928 18.96 -11.25 -19.93
C PHE A 928 19.31 -10.81 -18.50
N ALA A 929 18.82 -11.52 -17.49
CA ALA A 929 19.24 -11.29 -16.10
C ALA A 929 20.73 -11.60 -15.90
N ALA A 930 21.23 -12.69 -16.49
CA ALA A 930 22.66 -13.05 -16.46
C ALA A 930 23.51 -12.05 -17.24
N LEU A 931 23.02 -11.56 -18.39
CA LEU A 931 23.67 -10.51 -19.16
C LEU A 931 23.82 -9.23 -18.32
N ALA A 932 22.73 -8.76 -17.70
CA ALA A 932 22.75 -7.59 -16.83
C ALA A 932 23.66 -7.77 -15.60
N TYR A 933 23.67 -8.98 -15.03
CA TYR A 933 24.54 -9.34 -13.91
C TYR A 933 26.03 -9.28 -14.29
N VAL A 934 26.39 -9.84 -15.44
CA VAL A 934 27.77 -9.87 -15.95
C VAL A 934 28.25 -8.45 -16.31
N PHE A 935 27.44 -7.64 -17.01
CA PHE A 935 27.78 -6.25 -17.34
C PHE A 935 27.96 -5.36 -16.11
N SER A 936 27.11 -5.55 -15.10
CA SER A 936 27.17 -4.77 -13.85
C SER A 936 28.28 -5.22 -12.90
N GLY A 937 28.85 -6.42 -13.08
CA GLY A 937 29.75 -7.03 -12.12
C GLY A 937 29.09 -7.33 -10.77
N GLY A 938 27.75 -7.33 -10.68
CA GLY A 938 27.01 -7.43 -9.43
C GLY A 938 26.92 -6.15 -8.61
N LEU A 939 27.31 -4.98 -9.15
CA LEU A 939 27.07 -3.69 -8.52
C LEU A 939 25.59 -3.29 -8.65
N ALA A 940 24.91 -3.05 -7.53
CA ALA A 940 23.48 -2.72 -7.49
C ALA A 940 23.10 -1.56 -8.43
N ARG A 941 23.85 -0.46 -8.39
CA ARG A 941 23.59 0.72 -9.22
C ARG A 941 23.74 0.44 -10.72
N GLU A 942 24.81 -0.25 -11.11
CA GLU A 942 25.06 -0.58 -12.52
C GLU A 942 24.10 -1.67 -13.02
N LEU A 943 23.67 -2.58 -12.14
CA LEU A 943 22.66 -3.59 -12.43
C LEU A 943 21.33 -2.93 -12.78
N ALA A 944 20.87 -1.98 -11.96
CA ALA A 944 19.65 -1.22 -12.22
C ALA A 944 19.73 -0.45 -13.54
N ARG A 945 20.85 0.26 -13.79
CA ARG A 945 21.09 0.99 -15.05
C ARG A 945 21.09 0.09 -16.28
N THR A 946 21.71 -1.08 -16.18
CA THR A 946 21.78 -2.04 -17.29
C THR A 946 20.40 -2.62 -17.58
N ALA A 947 19.63 -2.93 -16.54
CA ALA A 947 18.25 -3.39 -16.65
C ALA A 947 17.35 -2.34 -17.31
N GLU A 948 17.45 -1.07 -16.90
CA GLU A 948 16.75 0.05 -17.51
C GLU A 948 17.12 0.23 -18.99
N THR A 949 18.40 0.03 -19.33
CA THR A 949 18.84 0.08 -20.74
C THR A 949 18.21 -1.06 -21.56
N ILE A 950 18.19 -2.29 -21.02
CA ILE A 950 17.56 -3.45 -21.69
C ILE A 950 16.04 -3.23 -21.86
N ALA A 951 15.37 -2.66 -20.86
CA ALA A 951 13.92 -2.45 -20.91
C ALA A 951 13.49 -1.23 -21.74
N GLY A 952 14.33 -0.18 -21.80
CA GLY A 952 14.00 1.10 -22.41
C GLY A 952 14.51 1.29 -23.84
N ASP A 953 15.76 0.91 -24.11
CA ASP A 953 16.46 1.21 -25.37
C ASP A 953 16.34 0.05 -26.40
N CYS A 954 15.95 -1.16 -25.98
CA CYS A 954 15.82 -2.33 -26.86
C CYS A 954 14.36 -2.58 -27.26
N ASP A 955 14.13 -2.93 -28.52
CA ASP A 955 12.79 -3.30 -29.00
C ASP A 955 12.35 -4.67 -28.46
N SER A 956 11.06 -4.81 -28.24
CA SER A 956 10.44 -6.11 -27.94
C SER A 956 10.67 -7.07 -29.12
N GLU A 957 10.94 -8.34 -28.83
CA GLU A 957 11.29 -9.41 -29.80
C GLU A 957 12.72 -9.39 -30.34
N GLN A 958 13.60 -8.48 -29.91
CA GLN A 958 15.02 -8.56 -30.25
C GLN A 958 15.67 -9.82 -29.67
N ASP A 959 16.50 -10.47 -30.48
CA ASP A 959 17.30 -11.61 -30.04
C ASP A 959 18.41 -11.19 -29.06
N LEU A 960 18.79 -12.12 -28.18
CA LEU A 960 19.82 -11.93 -27.15
C LEU A 960 21.14 -11.44 -27.75
N ALA A 961 21.50 -11.91 -28.94
CA ALA A 961 22.70 -11.48 -29.66
C ALA A 961 22.65 -9.97 -29.99
N ALA A 962 21.51 -9.48 -30.48
CA ALA A 962 21.31 -8.07 -30.83
C ALA A 962 21.31 -7.17 -29.59
N VAL A 963 20.66 -7.59 -28.51
CA VAL A 963 20.68 -6.87 -27.22
C VAL A 963 22.11 -6.84 -26.65
N THR A 964 22.83 -7.96 -26.73
CA THR A 964 24.23 -8.04 -26.30
C THR A 964 25.12 -7.11 -27.12
N GLU A 965 24.97 -7.11 -28.44
CA GLU A 965 25.70 -6.23 -29.36
C GLU A 965 25.46 -4.75 -29.02
N HIS A 966 24.21 -4.36 -28.75
CA HIS A 966 23.86 -3.00 -28.34
C HIS A 966 24.56 -2.58 -27.04
N LEU A 967 24.54 -3.44 -26.01
CA LEU A 967 25.23 -3.17 -24.74
C LEU A 967 26.76 -3.15 -24.91
N VAL A 968 27.31 -4.03 -25.74
CA VAL A 968 28.74 -4.08 -26.07
C VAL A 968 29.17 -2.80 -26.77
N GLN A 969 28.43 -2.32 -27.78
CA GLN A 969 28.72 -1.07 -28.48
C GLN A 969 28.75 0.11 -27.50
N ARG A 970 27.73 0.23 -26.63
CA ARG A 970 27.68 1.30 -25.62
C ARG A 970 28.88 1.24 -24.66
N GLN A 971 29.25 0.05 -24.21
CA GLN A 971 30.37 -0.11 -23.29
C GLN A 971 31.73 0.15 -23.98
N LEU A 972 31.89 -0.27 -25.24
CA LEU A 972 33.07 0.00 -26.05
C LEU A 972 33.24 1.51 -26.23
N ASP A 973 32.18 2.21 -26.64
CA ASP A 973 32.15 3.67 -26.79
C ASP A 973 32.54 4.41 -25.50
N ARG A 974 32.03 3.97 -24.35
CA ARG A 974 32.39 4.56 -23.05
C ARG A 974 33.87 4.32 -22.72
N THR A 975 34.37 3.12 -23.00
CA THR A 975 35.75 2.72 -22.68
C THR A 975 36.75 3.47 -23.53
N THR A 976 36.53 3.57 -24.85
CA THR A 976 37.44 4.28 -25.76
C THR A 976 37.44 5.77 -25.48
N ARG A 977 36.28 6.39 -25.23
CA ARG A 977 36.20 7.82 -24.83
C ARG A 977 36.94 8.09 -23.52
N ALA A 978 36.71 7.28 -22.50
CA ALA A 978 37.43 7.42 -21.22
C ALA A 978 38.95 7.22 -21.37
N ALA A 979 39.37 6.29 -22.23
CA ALA A 979 40.77 6.08 -22.55
C ALA A 979 41.37 7.28 -23.31
N MET A 980 40.67 7.83 -24.30
CA MET A 980 41.10 9.04 -25.03
C MET A 980 41.26 10.24 -24.09
N ASP A 981 40.34 10.45 -23.15
CA ASP A 981 40.44 11.51 -22.14
C ASP A 981 41.65 11.31 -21.22
N ARG A 982 41.91 10.07 -20.76
CA ARG A 982 43.09 9.74 -19.95
C ARG A 982 44.39 9.95 -20.73
N VAL A 983 44.44 9.53 -21.99
CA VAL A 983 45.61 9.72 -22.87
C VAL A 983 45.85 11.20 -23.13
N SER A 984 44.79 11.99 -23.34
CA SER A 984 44.88 13.44 -23.60
C SER A 984 45.41 14.24 -22.41
N ARG A 985 45.20 13.74 -21.19
CA ARG A 985 45.74 14.32 -19.94
C ARG A 985 47.14 13.82 -19.59
N SER A 986 47.68 12.86 -20.34
CA SER A 986 49.02 12.34 -20.10
C SER A 986 50.08 13.39 -20.44
N PRO A 987 51.17 13.50 -19.64
CA PRO A 987 52.27 14.42 -19.94
C PRO A 987 52.96 14.10 -21.29
N ASP A 988 52.92 12.84 -21.74
CA ASP A 988 53.55 12.39 -22.99
C ASP A 988 52.63 12.49 -24.21
N ARG A 989 52.52 13.72 -24.74
CA ARG A 989 51.65 14.04 -25.90
C ARG A 989 52.00 13.30 -27.20
N ARG A 990 53.26 12.87 -27.38
CA ARG A 990 53.72 12.20 -28.62
C ARG A 990 53.39 10.71 -28.67
N ALA A 991 53.42 10.02 -27.53
CA ALA A 991 53.09 8.59 -27.45
C ALA A 991 51.56 8.37 -27.48
N GLY A 992 50.78 9.32 -26.96
CA GLY A 992 49.32 9.33 -27.12
C GLY A 992 48.84 9.52 -28.57
N ALA A 993 49.64 10.12 -29.45
CA ALA A 993 49.27 10.42 -30.83
C ALA A 993 49.05 9.18 -31.72
N ALA A 994 49.66 8.04 -31.38
CA ALA A 994 49.43 6.78 -32.10
C ALA A 994 48.17 6.03 -31.61
N LEU A 995 47.81 6.22 -30.33
CA LEU A 995 46.70 5.50 -29.71
C LEU A 995 45.35 6.21 -29.93
N ILE A 996 45.31 7.55 -29.92
CA ILE A 996 44.07 8.32 -30.09
C ILE A 996 43.33 7.97 -31.40
N PRO A 997 43.98 7.94 -32.59
CA PRO A 997 43.29 7.59 -33.84
C PRO A 997 42.72 6.17 -33.80
N LEU A 998 43.44 5.21 -33.22
CA LEU A 998 42.97 3.83 -33.08
C LEU A 998 41.77 3.69 -32.12
N LEU A 999 41.71 4.53 -31.07
CA LEU A 999 40.57 4.58 -30.15
C LEU A 999 39.35 5.27 -30.79
N ASP A 1000 39.57 6.23 -31.68
CA ASP A 1000 38.51 6.93 -32.41
C ASP A 1000 37.93 6.04 -33.53
N GLU A 1001 38.79 5.34 -34.29
CA GLU A 1001 38.47 4.32 -35.32
C GLU A 1001 37.95 2.99 -34.74
N ARG A 1002 37.33 3.01 -33.56
CA ARG A 1002 36.71 1.83 -32.97
C ARG A 1002 35.62 1.26 -33.91
N PRO A 1003 35.38 -0.05 -33.88
CA PRO A 1003 34.32 -0.64 -34.69
C PRO A 1003 32.93 -0.13 -34.23
N VAL A 1004 32.05 0.12 -35.21
CA VAL A 1004 30.67 0.59 -35.01
C VAL A 1004 29.74 -0.25 -35.90
N GLY A 1005 28.60 -0.71 -35.36
CA GLY A 1005 27.64 -1.54 -36.10
C GLY A 1005 27.83 -3.03 -35.81
N ASP A 1006 27.67 -3.90 -36.83
CA ASP A 1006 27.73 -5.38 -36.77
C ASP A 1006 29.01 -5.89 -36.08
N LEU A 1007 29.00 -5.84 -34.75
CA LEU A 1007 30.12 -6.23 -33.91
C LEU A 1007 30.05 -7.74 -33.78
N THR A 1008 31.14 -8.42 -34.10
CA THR A 1008 31.31 -9.84 -33.79
C THR A 1008 32.52 -10.03 -32.90
N SER A 1009 32.56 -11.13 -32.14
CA SER A 1009 33.70 -11.43 -31.26
C SER A 1009 35.04 -11.48 -32.03
N ARG A 1010 35.01 -11.87 -33.30
CA ARG A 1010 36.16 -11.84 -34.22
C ARG A 1010 36.64 -10.40 -34.48
N ILE A 1011 35.72 -9.47 -34.73
CA ILE A 1011 36.05 -8.05 -34.96
C ILE A 1011 36.61 -7.43 -33.69
N LEU A 1012 36.00 -7.69 -32.53
CA LEU A 1012 36.48 -7.20 -31.23
C LEU A 1012 37.88 -7.76 -30.90
N ARG A 1013 38.13 -9.05 -31.12
CA ARG A 1013 39.48 -9.64 -30.93
C ARG A 1013 40.52 -9.04 -31.88
N ALA A 1014 40.17 -8.83 -33.15
CA ALA A 1014 41.06 -8.18 -34.10
C ALA A 1014 41.36 -6.72 -33.71
N TYR A 1015 40.36 -6.01 -33.21
CA TYR A 1015 40.53 -4.66 -32.67
C TYR A 1015 41.41 -4.64 -31.42
N ALA A 1016 41.20 -5.57 -30.47
CA ALA A 1016 42.04 -5.71 -29.29
C ALA A 1016 43.51 -5.97 -29.66
N ALA A 1017 43.76 -6.84 -30.65
CA ALA A 1017 45.12 -7.09 -31.16
C ALA A 1017 45.75 -5.81 -31.77
N ARG A 1018 45.01 -5.08 -32.61
CA ARG A 1018 45.47 -3.79 -33.17
C ARG A 1018 45.84 -2.78 -32.08
N VAL A 1019 45.02 -2.68 -31.03
CA VAL A 1019 45.27 -1.78 -29.90
C VAL A 1019 46.44 -2.27 -29.06
N ALA A 1020 46.61 -3.58 -28.87
CA ALA A 1020 47.74 -4.17 -28.15
C ALA A 1020 49.09 -3.92 -28.87
N ASP A 1021 49.10 -4.01 -30.20
CA ASP A 1021 50.28 -3.81 -31.03
C ASP A 1021 50.66 -2.32 -31.21
N ALA A 1022 49.73 -1.40 -30.91
CA ALA A 1022 49.95 0.03 -31.00
C ALA A 1022 51.09 0.50 -30.06
N GLY A 1023 52.19 0.98 -30.66
CA GLY A 1023 53.34 1.54 -29.94
C GLY A 1023 54.50 0.57 -29.68
N HIS A 1024 54.45 -0.68 -30.17
CA HIS A 1024 55.44 -1.72 -29.87
C HIS A 1024 56.90 -1.42 -30.29
N ASP A 1025 57.15 -0.41 -31.12
CA ASP A 1025 58.48 -0.12 -31.65
C ASP A 1025 59.36 0.74 -30.72
N ARG A 1026 58.84 1.29 -29.60
CA ARG A 1026 59.62 2.06 -28.60
C ARG A 1026 59.10 1.80 -27.18
N ALA A 1027 59.96 1.99 -26.17
CA ALA A 1027 59.60 1.84 -24.76
C ALA A 1027 58.43 2.78 -24.39
N ASP A 1028 57.24 2.21 -24.22
CA ASP A 1028 56.06 2.97 -23.80
C ASP A 1028 56.22 3.44 -22.35
N PRO A 1029 55.84 4.69 -22.04
CA PRO A 1029 55.63 5.13 -20.67
C PRO A 1029 54.64 4.20 -19.95
N GLU A 1030 54.94 3.83 -18.70
CA GLU A 1030 54.12 2.87 -17.91
C GLU A 1030 52.63 3.23 -17.88
N VAL A 1031 52.32 4.53 -17.81
CA VAL A 1031 50.94 5.06 -17.80
C VAL A 1031 50.19 4.73 -19.09
N LEU A 1032 50.84 4.84 -20.25
CA LEU A 1032 50.21 4.54 -21.55
C LEU A 1032 50.09 3.02 -21.77
N ALA A 1033 51.08 2.25 -21.33
CA ALA A 1033 51.01 0.79 -21.34
C ALA A 1033 49.85 0.28 -20.46
N ALA A 1034 49.62 0.91 -19.29
CA ALA A 1034 48.49 0.62 -18.42
C ALA A 1034 47.13 0.94 -19.09
N ILE A 1035 46.99 2.13 -19.70
CA ILE A 1035 45.75 2.51 -20.41
C ILE A 1035 45.48 1.55 -21.57
N ARG A 1036 46.51 1.20 -22.35
CA ARG A 1036 46.37 0.22 -23.45
C ARG A 1036 45.92 -1.14 -22.91
N LEU A 1037 46.54 -1.62 -21.83
CA LEU A 1037 46.17 -2.89 -21.22
C LEU A 1037 44.72 -2.88 -20.70
N ASP A 1038 44.27 -1.78 -20.11
CA ASP A 1038 42.87 -1.60 -19.65
C ASP A 1038 41.89 -1.72 -20.83
N VAL A 1039 42.17 -1.04 -21.95
CA VAL A 1039 41.34 -1.10 -23.16
C VAL A 1039 41.34 -2.51 -23.74
N VAL A 1040 42.51 -3.13 -23.91
CA VAL A 1040 42.63 -4.49 -24.46
C VAL A 1040 41.85 -5.49 -23.59
N ALA A 1041 42.05 -5.47 -22.27
CA ALA A 1041 41.36 -6.36 -21.36
C ALA A 1041 39.83 -6.18 -21.41
N MET A 1042 39.37 -4.92 -21.52
CA MET A 1042 37.94 -4.62 -21.68
C MET A 1042 37.39 -5.16 -22.99
N VAL A 1043 38.08 -4.95 -24.11
CA VAL A 1043 37.61 -5.40 -25.43
C VAL A 1043 37.60 -6.93 -25.51
N GLU A 1044 38.61 -7.61 -24.95
CA GLU A 1044 38.63 -9.07 -24.84
C GLU A 1044 37.48 -9.60 -23.97
N TYR A 1045 37.18 -8.93 -22.85
CA TYR A 1045 36.02 -9.25 -22.02
C TYR A 1045 34.71 -9.10 -22.80
N LEU A 1046 34.53 -8.00 -23.53
CA LEU A 1046 33.35 -7.77 -24.37
C LEU A 1046 33.21 -8.81 -25.48
N ALA A 1047 34.32 -9.24 -26.09
CA ALA A 1047 34.33 -10.32 -27.08
C ALA A 1047 33.86 -11.66 -26.49
N VAL A 1048 34.27 -11.97 -25.25
CA VAL A 1048 33.83 -13.17 -24.54
C VAL A 1048 32.35 -13.09 -24.17
N VAL A 1049 31.87 -11.93 -23.69
CA VAL A 1049 30.44 -11.73 -23.43
C VAL A 1049 29.62 -11.96 -24.71
N GLN A 1050 30.11 -11.48 -25.85
CA GLN A 1050 29.45 -11.69 -27.14
C GLN A 1050 29.45 -13.16 -27.62
N ASP A 1051 30.50 -13.94 -27.33
CA ASP A 1051 30.54 -15.37 -27.65
C ASP A 1051 29.61 -16.23 -26.77
N ILE A 1052 29.28 -15.76 -25.56
CA ILE A 1052 28.45 -16.48 -24.59
C ILE A 1052 26.98 -16.12 -24.72
N PHE A 1053 26.66 -14.83 -24.83
CA PHE A 1053 25.28 -14.32 -24.85
C PHE A 1053 24.77 -14.18 -26.29
N ASP A 1054 24.62 -15.33 -26.95
CA ASP A 1054 24.06 -15.45 -28.29
C ASP A 1054 22.78 -16.30 -28.30
N GLY A 1055 22.19 -16.52 -29.48
CA GLY A 1055 21.01 -17.38 -29.63
C GLY A 1055 21.22 -18.86 -29.24
N ARG A 1056 22.45 -19.28 -28.90
CA ARG A 1056 22.78 -20.65 -28.48
C ARG A 1056 22.77 -20.81 -26.97
N LEU A 1057 22.56 -19.73 -26.20
CA LEU A 1057 22.47 -19.77 -24.73
C LEU A 1057 21.09 -20.27 -24.25
N GLY A 1058 20.80 -21.53 -24.56
CA GLY A 1058 19.61 -22.23 -24.08
C GLY A 1058 19.70 -22.66 -22.61
N GLU A 1059 18.68 -23.37 -22.12
CA GLU A 1059 18.55 -23.78 -20.71
C GLU A 1059 19.74 -24.59 -20.19
N ALA A 1060 20.25 -25.57 -20.96
CA ALA A 1060 21.38 -26.41 -20.53
C ALA A 1060 22.67 -25.61 -20.32
N ARG A 1061 23.00 -24.71 -21.26
CA ARG A 1061 24.18 -23.84 -21.16
C ARG A 1061 24.02 -22.78 -20.07
N MET A 1062 22.79 -22.31 -19.83
CA MET A 1062 22.48 -21.47 -18.68
C MET A 1062 22.73 -22.22 -17.37
N ALA A 1063 22.31 -23.48 -17.25
CA ALA A 1063 22.58 -24.29 -16.07
C ALA A 1063 24.08 -24.49 -15.84
N ASP A 1064 24.88 -24.68 -16.89
CA ASP A 1064 26.35 -24.73 -16.82
C ASP A 1064 26.95 -23.43 -16.26
N GLY A 1065 26.51 -22.28 -16.76
CA GLY A 1065 26.96 -20.97 -16.27
C GLY A 1065 26.54 -20.64 -14.84
N LEU A 1066 25.53 -21.33 -14.29
CA LEU A 1066 25.09 -21.16 -12.90
C LEU A 1066 25.78 -22.13 -11.92
N ARG A 1067 26.47 -23.16 -12.42
CA ARG A 1067 27.23 -24.09 -11.57
C ARG A 1067 28.51 -23.42 -11.05
N ARG A 1068 28.79 -23.61 -9.76
CA ARG A 1068 30.04 -23.14 -9.13
C ARG A 1068 31.25 -23.77 -9.84
N GLY A 1069 32.23 -22.95 -10.20
CA GLY A 1069 33.44 -23.39 -10.91
C GLY A 1069 34.03 -22.28 -11.77
N LEU A 1070 35.10 -22.56 -12.52
CA LEU A 1070 35.78 -21.57 -13.38
C LEU A 1070 34.87 -21.00 -14.49
N GLY A 1071 33.91 -21.79 -14.97
CA GLY A 1071 32.92 -21.37 -15.98
C GLY A 1071 31.67 -20.68 -15.44
N ALA A 1072 31.57 -20.34 -14.15
CA ALA A 1072 30.39 -19.67 -13.62
C ALA A 1072 30.25 -18.22 -14.13
N PHE A 1073 29.02 -17.74 -14.36
CA PHE A 1073 28.75 -16.32 -14.68
C PHE A 1073 29.25 -15.38 -13.59
N GLU A 1074 29.29 -15.85 -12.34
CA GLU A 1074 29.90 -15.14 -11.22
C GLU A 1074 31.39 -14.82 -11.46
N ASN A 1075 32.12 -15.65 -12.20
CA ASN A 1075 33.50 -15.35 -12.56
C ASN A 1075 33.60 -14.29 -13.65
N LEU A 1076 32.69 -14.25 -14.63
CA LEU A 1076 32.66 -13.15 -15.60
C LEU A 1076 32.31 -11.83 -14.90
N ALA A 1077 31.33 -11.83 -14.00
CA ALA A 1077 31.05 -10.67 -13.16
C ALA A 1077 32.27 -10.27 -12.32
N ARG A 1078 33.06 -11.24 -11.82
CA ARG A 1078 34.31 -10.98 -11.11
C ARG A 1078 35.42 -10.43 -12.02
N VAL A 1079 35.56 -10.91 -13.25
CA VAL A 1079 36.47 -10.32 -14.25
C VAL A 1079 36.13 -8.84 -14.41
N ARG A 1080 34.84 -8.51 -14.57
CA ARG A 1080 34.37 -7.13 -14.69
C ARG A 1080 34.76 -6.25 -13.49
N ARG A 1081 34.77 -6.78 -12.26
CA ARG A 1081 35.20 -6.06 -11.04
C ARG A 1081 36.68 -5.67 -11.08
N TYR A 1082 37.54 -6.53 -11.65
CA TYR A 1082 38.99 -6.28 -11.71
C TYR A 1082 39.45 -5.45 -12.91
N LEU A 1083 38.61 -5.27 -13.94
CA LEU A 1083 38.97 -4.45 -15.10
C LEU A 1083 39.22 -2.99 -14.71
N GLY A 1084 40.38 -2.45 -15.10
CA GLY A 1084 40.81 -1.09 -14.75
C GLY A 1084 41.56 -0.96 -13.41
N ALA A 1085 41.33 -1.87 -12.46
CA ALA A 1085 42.08 -1.93 -11.20
C ALA A 1085 43.29 -2.89 -11.30
N ASN A 1086 43.06 -4.10 -11.84
CA ASN A 1086 44.09 -5.09 -12.12
C ASN A 1086 43.74 -5.84 -13.41
N SER A 1087 43.92 -5.15 -14.54
CA SER A 1087 43.59 -5.66 -15.86
C SER A 1087 44.38 -6.93 -16.24
N SER A 1088 45.60 -7.11 -15.72
CA SER A 1088 46.37 -8.36 -15.87
C SER A 1088 45.70 -9.55 -15.18
N GLY A 1089 45.30 -9.38 -13.91
CA GLY A 1089 44.59 -10.41 -13.15
C GLY A 1089 43.21 -10.72 -13.74
N ALA A 1090 42.50 -9.68 -14.21
CA ALA A 1090 41.23 -9.85 -14.93
C ALA A 1090 41.38 -10.73 -16.17
N ARG A 1091 42.44 -10.55 -16.98
CA ARG A 1091 42.72 -11.37 -18.16
C ARG A 1091 43.08 -12.82 -17.83
N GLU A 1092 43.74 -13.07 -16.70
CA GLU A 1092 44.01 -14.45 -16.24
C GLU A 1092 42.72 -15.16 -15.82
N LEU A 1093 41.86 -14.48 -15.06
CA LEU A 1093 40.53 -14.99 -14.70
C LEU A 1093 39.67 -15.23 -15.94
N LEU A 1094 39.74 -14.34 -16.92
CA LEU A 1094 39.05 -14.47 -18.20
C LEU A 1094 39.56 -15.68 -18.98
N ARG A 1095 40.87 -15.95 -18.99
CA ARG A 1095 41.44 -17.16 -19.62
C ARG A 1095 40.95 -18.44 -18.96
N GLY A 1096 40.90 -18.48 -17.62
CA GLY A 1096 40.33 -19.61 -16.88
C GLY A 1096 38.87 -19.87 -17.24
N PHE A 1097 38.08 -18.80 -17.39
CA PHE A 1097 36.69 -18.89 -17.84
C PHE A 1097 36.59 -19.39 -19.30
N CYS A 1098 37.38 -18.84 -20.23
CA CYS A 1098 37.40 -19.27 -21.63
C CYS A 1098 37.77 -20.75 -21.78
N GLY A 1099 38.74 -21.23 -21.01
CA GLY A 1099 39.13 -22.65 -20.98
C GLY A 1099 38.00 -23.57 -20.54
N ALA A 1100 37.19 -23.15 -19.56
CA ALA A 1100 36.03 -23.92 -19.09
C ALA A 1100 34.89 -23.96 -20.11
N TRP A 1101 34.75 -22.93 -20.96
CA TRP A 1101 33.71 -22.84 -22.00
C TRP A 1101 34.15 -23.27 -23.40
N GLY A 1102 35.43 -23.60 -23.60
CA GLY A 1102 35.98 -24.03 -24.89
C GLY A 1102 35.99 -22.94 -25.96
N ILE A 1103 36.04 -21.67 -25.56
CA ILE A 1103 36.06 -20.50 -26.46
C ILE A 1103 37.48 -19.92 -26.56
N ALA A 1104 37.78 -19.21 -27.65
CA ALA A 1104 39.11 -18.62 -27.85
C ALA A 1104 39.43 -17.62 -26.72
N GLY A 1105 40.50 -17.90 -25.97
CA GLY A 1105 40.91 -17.12 -24.81
C GLY A 1105 41.55 -15.77 -25.14
N ALA A 1106 41.81 -14.98 -24.11
CA ALA A 1106 42.58 -13.73 -24.23
C ALA A 1106 43.98 -13.99 -24.82
N THR A 1107 44.44 -13.09 -25.67
CA THR A 1107 45.78 -13.14 -26.26
C THR A 1107 46.86 -13.02 -25.17
N PRO A 1108 48.03 -13.69 -25.28
CA PRO A 1108 49.09 -13.54 -24.30
C PRO A 1108 49.57 -12.08 -24.22
N VAL A 1109 49.95 -11.62 -23.01
CA VAL A 1109 50.54 -10.29 -22.82
C VAL A 1109 51.81 -10.23 -23.68
N PRO A 1110 51.99 -9.23 -24.55
CA PRO A 1110 53.29 -9.02 -25.17
C PRO A 1110 54.29 -8.74 -24.04
N GLN A 1111 55.30 -9.60 -23.90
CA GLN A 1111 56.36 -9.38 -22.93
C GLN A 1111 56.98 -8.01 -23.23
N ALA A 1112 56.80 -7.04 -22.34
CA ALA A 1112 57.56 -5.81 -22.38
C ALA A 1112 59.04 -6.20 -22.31
N ARG A 1113 59.74 -6.23 -23.45
CA ARG A 1113 61.19 -6.27 -23.47
C ARG A 1113 61.66 -4.94 -22.90
N ILE A 1114 61.89 -4.92 -21.59
CA ILE A 1114 62.64 -3.86 -20.94
C ILE A 1114 64.05 -3.94 -21.55
N TYR A 1115 64.31 -3.10 -22.56
CA TYR A 1115 65.68 -2.87 -23.00
C TYR A 1115 66.40 -2.16 -21.87
N VAL A 1116 67.15 -2.93 -21.08
CA VAL A 1116 68.19 -2.38 -20.21
C VAL A 1116 69.21 -1.74 -21.15
N LEU A 1117 69.18 -0.41 -21.26
CA LEU A 1117 70.22 0.35 -21.96
C LEU A 1117 71.59 -0.04 -21.35
N PRO A 1118 72.60 -0.39 -22.17
CA PRO A 1118 73.93 -0.65 -21.64
C PRO A 1118 74.45 0.62 -20.96
N PRO A 1119 75.17 0.51 -19.82
CA PRO A 1119 75.60 1.67 -19.08
C PRO A 1119 76.54 2.51 -19.95
N ARG A 1120 76.22 3.80 -20.10
CA ARG A 1120 77.12 4.77 -20.72
C ARG A 1120 78.44 4.77 -19.96
N ALA A 1121 79.52 4.39 -20.64
CA ALA A 1121 80.87 4.66 -20.20
C ALA A 1121 81.04 6.18 -20.11
N ASN A 1122 81.02 6.72 -18.90
CA ASN A 1122 81.74 7.93 -18.55
C ASN A 1122 82.12 7.79 -17.08
N GLY A 1123 83.41 7.57 -16.85
CA GLY A 1123 83.96 7.58 -15.52
C GLY A 1123 83.70 8.92 -14.85
N HIS A 1124 83.46 8.90 -13.55
CA HIS A 1124 84.33 9.54 -12.56
C HIS A 1124 83.95 9.00 -11.19
N SER A 1125 84.98 8.70 -10.41
CA SER A 1125 85.01 8.03 -9.13
C SER A 1125 84.20 8.72 -8.01
N ARG A 1126 83.60 7.94 -7.10
CA ARG A 1126 84.10 7.74 -5.72
C ARG A 1126 83.15 6.88 -4.87
N SER A 1127 83.74 5.84 -4.27
CA SER A 1127 83.55 5.26 -2.91
C SER A 1127 82.17 5.41 -2.23
N SER A 1128 81.57 4.41 -1.57
CA SER A 1128 82.13 3.22 -0.91
C SER A 1128 81.00 2.51 -0.14
N ALA A 1129 81.25 1.23 0.19
CA ALA A 1129 80.66 0.45 1.30
C ALA A 1129 79.17 0.07 1.13
N ARG A 1130 78.70 -1.16 1.38
CA ARG A 1130 79.26 -2.34 2.07
C ARG A 1130 78.26 -3.51 1.83
N LEU A 1131 78.81 -4.73 1.79
CA LEU A 1131 78.34 -6.00 2.41
C LEU A 1131 76.84 -6.32 2.36
N GLY A 1132 76.37 -7.49 1.90
CA GLY A 1132 77.02 -8.75 1.58
C GLY A 1132 75.97 -9.88 1.59
N LEU A 1133 76.19 -10.87 0.73
CA LEU A 1133 75.89 -12.32 0.87
C LEU A 1133 74.41 -12.71 1.15
N HIS A 1134 73.70 -13.12 0.11
CA HIS A 1134 73.52 -14.53 -0.31
C HIS A 1134 72.49 -15.32 0.50
N HIS A 1135 71.38 -15.67 -0.15
CA HIS A 1135 70.97 -17.07 -0.22
C HIS A 1135 70.36 -17.41 -1.59
N THR A 1136 70.84 -18.54 -2.12
CA THR A 1136 70.56 -19.13 -3.42
C THR A 1136 69.35 -20.06 -3.35
N ASN A 1137 68.46 -19.87 -4.32
CA ASN A 1137 67.83 -20.83 -5.23
C ASN A 1137 67.31 -22.19 -4.73
N GLY A 1138 66.03 -22.40 -5.04
CA GLY A 1138 65.41 -23.72 -5.19
C GLY A 1138 64.03 -23.63 -5.85
N THR A 1139 63.94 -23.10 -7.07
CA THR A 1139 62.72 -23.05 -7.91
C THR A 1139 63.06 -23.60 -9.30
N ARG A 1140 62.45 -24.70 -9.76
CA ARG A 1140 61.30 -24.65 -10.69
C ARG A 1140 60.11 -23.80 -10.20
N PRO A 1141 59.31 -23.23 -11.11
CA PRO A 1141 59.48 -23.19 -12.57
C PRO A 1141 60.34 -22.02 -13.04
#